data_AF-A0A1R1PTF2-F1
#
_entry.id   AF-A0A1R1PTF2-F1
#
_cell.length_a   1.000
_cell.length_b   1.000
_cell.length_c   1.000
_cell.angle_alpha   90.00
_cell.angle_beta   90.00
_cell.angle_gamma   90.00
#
_symmetry.space_group_name_H-M   'P 1'
#
loop_
_entity.id
_entity.type
_entity.pdbx_description
1 polymer ?
#
loop_
_entity_poly.entity_id
_entity_poly.type
_entity_poly.pdbx_seq_one_letter_code
_entity_poly.pdbx_strand_id
1 'polypeptide(L)'
;MGLQFCKHLKLGFDTVYIHWANAKIRNSTSDDDYLYSVLLNKLSEISGISYINIAETARVCGRQKLAAKLLQLETSASNKVPLLLSMSFHSLALKESISSGNVDLIYLVLFSLYNQLPLGDFFKLVSTNKFASLLFVKYCLNLNKLSVLKNFHFQEDDYFGSFLLHVLEVYNSPLENTEFISHFNSIISLLSKDPDMSLEHRELILQAKLLSLQCKLEADLTNAQLTVRYNNYTPTYLKSLPSLSSLNSSLNAYASKHGQHLSFVGLSLFQTITKLVLLKQYSLANSVKHDFNVADSSYYHLKLRALVKIRDFVELDKLSKAKNSPIGFKPFVDELTNAQQFQEAAKYIPFCKLSQRPPLYLKINFLNEAVEAAIAAKDIGTLRSIHEQSTQYKPTKLEADLSHLSQGDQQALQKLVAASKIIDSIYFKQLWKGCLELKERLQRDSSKSEKDALLYKYFMVIKGPWDASDDDNSFIEGVPKKPLGSNVYPEDMTKEEFLSWVDTLCEDDKKRARGFYDVIERDCDGKLQLKGYNEAYKEYLEPAAQLLQEASELVSDASLSAFLLGRSKSFIDNDYVTSEISWLKIAESSPIEVAIGPYEVYKDNLFSSKSFYESFIHVRDFDETKNLAKFTDSLQFIESHLPVPDKYKNTELKKPTIVVVNEIYSGGDTSVPMTAAYNLPNDEEAIKIAGAKLTLIKNVQYGKFESVLTPISNLVLVEEQQKHVDFGAFFTHVLLHEVAHSNGPHHIVDDSNTTVRSRMEELHSTLEEAKADITGLFAASLLVKNNTITGITLEQFYVTYLASAFRSIRFGLNEAHGRGQAIQLNYLVDNGGFEYEDGSGKVKVNFENIETAVSNLTRDILIIQGNGSKEDAANFVEKYGNNREKTIKLLDLLADVPIDIQPIWREVSESAQPGSKCIIF
;
A
#
# COMPACT_ATOMS: atom_id res chain seq x y z
N MET A 1 94.89 18.98 19.55
CA MET A 1 94.96 19.56 18.18
C MET A 1 93.60 19.55 17.48
N GLY A 2 92.96 18.39 17.21
CA GLY A 2 91.64 18.34 16.52
C GLY A 2 90.51 19.17 17.17
N LEU A 3 90.40 19.18 18.51
CA LEU A 3 89.40 20.00 19.21
C LEU A 3 89.61 21.51 19.05
N GLN A 4 90.86 21.96 18.92
CA GLN A 4 91.16 23.37 18.66
C GLN A 4 90.78 23.77 17.23
N PHE A 5 90.94 22.86 16.26
CA PHE A 5 90.47 23.06 14.89
C PHE A 5 88.94 23.11 14.80
N CYS A 6 88.22 22.19 15.45
CA CYS A 6 86.75 22.23 15.48
C CYS A 6 86.21 23.52 16.12
N LYS A 7 86.87 23.99 17.20
CA LYS A 7 86.52 25.26 17.87
C LYS A 7 86.78 26.48 16.98
N HIS A 8 87.80 26.44 16.14
CA HIS A 8 88.12 27.51 15.19
C HIS A 8 87.21 27.50 13.95
N LEU A 9 86.80 26.31 13.49
CA LEU A 9 86.00 26.11 12.28
C LEU A 9 84.48 25.98 12.54
N LYS A 10 84.03 26.07 13.80
CA LYS A 10 82.62 25.89 14.22
C LYS A 10 82.01 24.55 13.80
N LEU A 11 82.81 23.49 13.75
CA LEU A 11 82.34 22.13 13.44
C LEU A 11 81.89 21.42 14.72
N GLY A 12 80.95 20.47 14.59
CA GLY A 12 80.53 19.59 15.67
C GLY A 12 81.73 18.86 16.29
N PHE A 13 81.76 18.79 17.62
CA PHE A 13 82.85 18.14 18.36
C PHE A 13 82.67 16.62 18.46
N ASP A 14 81.43 16.15 18.33
CA ASP A 14 80.97 14.76 18.40
C ASP A 14 81.80 13.79 17.55
N THR A 15 82.04 14.12 16.28
CA THR A 15 82.72 13.24 15.31
C THR A 15 84.18 12.99 15.72
N VAL A 16 84.85 14.00 16.29
CA VAL A 16 86.23 13.89 16.77
C VAL A 16 86.32 12.99 18.01
N TYR A 17 85.33 13.08 18.90
CA TYR A 17 85.26 12.23 20.09
C TYR A 17 84.91 10.78 19.74
N ILE A 18 84.01 10.55 18.79
CA ILE A 18 83.69 9.21 18.28
C ILE A 18 84.93 8.59 17.62
N HIS A 19 85.66 9.34 16.78
CA HIS A 19 86.89 8.83 16.16
C HIS A 19 87.98 8.55 17.19
N TRP A 20 88.13 9.40 18.21
CA TRP A 20 89.03 9.15 19.34
C TRP A 20 88.65 7.88 20.11
N ALA A 21 87.37 7.71 20.43
CA ALA A 21 86.87 6.53 21.15
C ALA A 21 87.10 5.25 20.35
N ASN A 22 86.80 5.26 19.04
CA ASN A 22 87.03 4.14 18.14
C ASN A 22 88.52 3.77 18.03
N ALA A 23 89.39 4.77 17.86
CA ALA A 23 90.83 4.54 17.82
C ALA A 23 91.36 4.00 19.17
N LYS A 24 90.79 4.47 20.29
CA LYS A 24 91.16 3.99 21.62
C LYS A 24 90.74 2.53 21.84
N ILE A 25 89.56 2.14 21.36
CA ILE A 25 89.07 0.75 21.43
C ILE A 25 89.94 -0.17 20.57
N ARG A 26 90.25 0.23 19.33
CA ARG A 26 91.04 -0.58 18.39
C ARG A 26 92.48 -0.82 18.85
N ASN A 27 93.08 0.17 19.51
CA ASN A 27 94.50 0.15 19.87
C ASN A 27 94.76 -0.21 21.34
N SER A 28 93.73 -0.48 22.15
CA SER A 28 93.89 -0.81 23.57
C SER A 28 93.97 -2.32 23.79
N THR A 29 94.88 -2.73 24.67
CA THR A 29 94.99 -4.09 25.23
C THR A 29 94.40 -4.21 26.65
N SER A 30 93.83 -3.13 27.19
CA SER A 30 93.24 -3.09 28.53
C SER A 30 91.94 -3.90 28.61
N ASP A 31 91.50 -4.22 29.83
CA ASP A 31 90.22 -4.90 30.05
C ASP A 31 89.02 -3.99 29.72
N ASP A 32 87.87 -4.61 29.47
CA ASP A 32 86.65 -3.92 29.03
C ASP A 32 86.07 -2.97 30.09
N ASP A 33 86.26 -3.24 31.39
CA ASP A 33 85.69 -2.42 32.47
C ASP A 33 86.52 -1.14 32.68
N TYR A 34 87.85 -1.26 32.62
CA TYR A 34 88.75 -0.12 32.59
C TYR A 34 88.52 0.73 31.34
N LEU A 35 88.43 0.11 30.16
CA LEU A 35 88.22 0.83 28.91
C LEU A 35 86.87 1.55 28.89
N TYR A 36 85.82 0.93 29.43
CA TYR A 36 84.51 1.55 29.61
C TYR A 36 84.58 2.80 30.51
N SER A 37 85.25 2.74 31.66
CA SER A 37 85.37 3.90 32.57
C SER A 37 86.13 5.07 31.94
N VAL A 38 87.20 4.78 31.19
CA VAL A 38 87.97 5.80 30.45
C VAL A 38 87.14 6.45 29.35
N LEU A 39 86.36 5.66 28.63
CA LEU A 39 85.46 6.17 27.59
C LEU A 39 84.33 6.99 28.22
N LEU A 40 83.70 6.49 29.28
CA LEU A 40 82.58 7.15 29.95
C LEU A 40 83.00 8.50 30.53
N ASN A 41 84.10 8.56 31.30
CA ASN A 41 84.59 9.82 31.91
C ASN A 41 84.82 10.92 30.88
N LYS A 42 85.20 10.56 29.65
CA LYS A 42 85.52 11.54 28.61
C LYS A 42 84.36 11.85 27.68
N LEU A 43 83.42 10.92 27.51
CA LEU A 43 82.27 11.08 26.64
C LEU A 43 81.03 11.61 27.38
N SER A 44 80.92 11.42 28.70
CA SER A 44 79.77 11.85 29.50
C SER A 44 79.63 13.37 29.61
N GLU A 45 80.72 14.12 29.45
CA GLU A 45 80.71 15.59 29.48
C GLU A 45 80.14 16.22 28.20
N ILE A 46 79.82 15.41 27.18
CA ILE A 46 79.43 15.88 25.86
C ILE A 46 78.00 15.47 25.56
N SER A 47 77.12 16.46 25.39
CA SER A 47 75.73 16.24 25.03
C SER A 47 75.58 15.80 23.57
N GLY A 48 74.72 14.81 23.32
CA GLY A 48 74.31 14.41 21.97
C GLY A 48 75.22 13.39 21.25
N ILE A 49 76.21 12.78 21.92
CA ILE A 49 77.00 11.71 21.31
C ILE A 49 76.16 10.43 21.19
N SER A 50 76.08 9.88 19.98
CA SER A 50 75.58 8.52 19.76
C SER A 50 76.68 7.50 20.01
N TYR A 51 76.38 6.50 20.84
CA TYR A 51 77.31 5.45 21.24
C TYR A 51 77.31 4.29 20.24
N ILE A 52 76.44 4.29 19.22
CA ILE A 52 76.28 3.17 18.28
C ILE A 52 77.55 2.79 17.53
N ASN A 53 78.24 3.77 16.94
CA ASN A 53 79.48 3.53 16.18
C ASN A 53 80.64 3.08 17.08
N ILE A 54 80.59 3.48 18.35
CA ILE A 54 81.58 3.12 19.37
C ILE A 54 81.33 1.69 19.86
N ALA A 55 80.06 1.35 20.14
CA ALA A 55 79.63 0.00 20.48
C ALA A 55 79.88 -0.99 19.34
N GLU A 56 79.62 -0.59 18.09
CA GLU A 56 79.90 -1.40 16.90
C GLU A 56 81.40 -1.64 16.72
N THR A 57 82.23 -0.61 16.95
CA THR A 57 83.69 -0.78 16.93
C THR A 57 84.15 -1.76 18.02
N ALA A 58 83.57 -1.69 19.23
CA ALA A 58 83.85 -2.67 20.29
C ALA A 58 83.42 -4.10 19.88
N ARG A 59 82.27 -4.25 19.23
CA ARG A 59 81.77 -5.54 18.72
C ARG A 59 82.71 -6.13 17.68
N VAL A 60 83.12 -5.35 16.68
CA VAL A 60 84.03 -5.78 15.61
C VAL A 60 85.41 -6.17 16.16
N CYS A 61 85.86 -5.51 17.22
CA CYS A 61 87.09 -5.87 17.94
C CYS A 61 86.94 -7.08 18.89
N GLY A 62 85.79 -7.77 18.88
CA GLY A 62 85.53 -8.95 19.73
C GLY A 62 85.23 -8.64 21.20
N ARG A 63 85.10 -7.37 21.57
CA ARG A 63 84.86 -6.90 22.96
C ARG A 63 83.36 -6.80 23.25
N GLN A 64 82.69 -7.96 23.31
CA GLN A 64 81.23 -8.04 23.46
C GLN A 64 80.71 -7.40 24.77
N LYS A 65 81.44 -7.55 25.88
CA LYS A 65 81.05 -6.98 27.19
C LYS A 65 81.12 -5.45 27.15
N LEU A 66 82.16 -4.88 26.55
CA LEU A 66 82.27 -3.45 26.30
C LEU A 66 81.18 -2.93 25.36
N ALA A 67 80.91 -3.65 24.26
CA ALA A 67 79.86 -3.28 23.30
C ALA A 67 78.49 -3.21 23.98
N ALA A 68 78.12 -4.21 24.78
CA ALA A 68 76.86 -4.22 25.51
C ALA A 68 76.73 -3.06 26.51
N LYS A 69 77.81 -2.72 27.24
CA LYS A 69 77.81 -1.59 28.18
C LYS A 69 77.68 -0.23 27.48
N LEU A 70 78.40 -0.02 26.39
CA LEU A 70 78.30 1.20 25.59
C LEU A 70 76.91 1.35 24.95
N LEU A 71 76.30 0.24 24.56
CA LEU A 71 74.97 0.21 23.97
C LEU A 71 73.85 0.56 24.97
N GLN A 72 74.07 0.37 26.28
CA GLN A 72 73.15 0.84 27.32
C GLN A 72 73.09 2.37 27.42
N LEU A 73 74.15 3.07 26.96
CA LEU A 73 74.21 4.52 26.92
C LEU A 73 73.51 5.12 25.69
N GLU A 74 73.18 4.29 24.70
CA GLU A 74 72.46 4.72 23.50
C GLU A 74 70.97 4.91 23.82
N THR A 75 70.47 6.13 23.60
CA THR A 75 69.09 6.52 23.89
C THR A 75 68.15 6.21 22.71
N SER A 76 68.68 6.10 21.48
CA SER A 76 67.88 5.79 20.29
C SER A 76 67.65 4.29 20.15
N ALA A 77 66.40 3.85 20.40
CA ALA A 77 66.01 2.46 20.22
C ALA A 77 66.20 1.96 18.78
N SER A 78 65.96 2.81 17.77
CA SER A 78 66.14 2.48 16.35
C SER A 78 67.59 2.13 15.99
N ASN A 79 68.56 2.69 16.71
CA ASN A 79 69.98 2.37 16.57
C ASN A 79 70.36 1.15 17.44
N LYS A 80 69.80 1.08 18.64
CA LYS A 80 70.11 0.08 19.66
C LYS A 80 69.64 -1.34 19.28
N VAL A 81 68.41 -1.46 18.79
CA VAL A 81 67.73 -2.75 18.57
C VAL A 81 68.40 -3.60 17.47
N PRO A 82 68.76 -3.07 16.28
CA PRO A 82 69.46 -3.86 15.26
C PRO A 82 70.79 -4.45 15.74
N LEU A 83 71.53 -3.71 16.57
CA LEU A 83 72.80 -4.19 17.14
C LEU A 83 72.59 -5.25 18.23
N LEU A 84 71.55 -5.11 19.06
CA LEU A 84 71.17 -6.16 20.02
C LEU A 84 70.80 -7.47 19.32
N LEU A 85 70.08 -7.39 18.19
CA LEU A 85 69.74 -8.56 17.38
C LEU A 85 70.99 -9.22 16.78
N SER A 86 71.94 -8.46 16.24
CA SER A 86 73.17 -9.02 15.67
C SER A 86 74.09 -9.66 16.72
N MET A 87 73.94 -9.27 17.99
CA MET A 87 74.63 -9.86 19.14
C MET A 87 73.83 -11.01 19.81
N SER A 88 72.71 -11.45 19.23
CA SER A 88 71.83 -12.51 19.76
C SER A 88 71.23 -12.21 21.14
N PHE A 89 71.13 -10.94 21.56
CA PHE A 89 70.44 -10.53 22.79
C PHE A 89 68.93 -10.40 22.56
N HIS A 90 68.28 -11.51 22.22
CA HIS A 90 66.89 -11.57 21.75
C HIS A 90 65.86 -10.98 22.73
N SER A 91 65.93 -11.35 24.01
CA SER A 91 64.99 -10.86 25.04
C SER A 91 65.13 -9.35 25.30
N LEU A 92 66.37 -8.85 25.28
CA LEU A 92 66.66 -7.43 25.46
C LEU A 92 66.24 -6.64 24.22
N ALA A 93 66.49 -7.15 23.01
CA ALA A 93 66.06 -6.53 21.76
C ALA A 93 64.52 -6.38 21.70
N LEU A 94 63.78 -7.42 22.08
CA LEU A 94 62.31 -7.37 22.15
C LEU A 94 61.84 -6.34 23.18
N LYS A 95 62.40 -6.36 24.40
CA LYS A 95 62.06 -5.39 25.44
C LYS A 95 62.31 -3.94 25.02
N GLU A 96 63.49 -3.66 24.47
CA GLU A 96 63.87 -2.31 24.03
C GLU A 96 63.05 -1.84 22.84
N SER A 97 62.71 -2.73 21.89
CA SER A 97 61.80 -2.41 20.78
C SER A 97 60.40 -2.04 21.27
N ILE A 98 59.88 -2.74 22.28
CA ILE A 98 58.56 -2.45 22.86
C ILE A 98 58.58 -1.14 23.64
N SER A 99 59.62 -0.91 24.45
CA SER A 99 59.81 0.35 25.18
C SER A 99 59.95 1.57 24.27
N SER A 100 60.35 1.37 23.01
CA SER A 100 60.43 2.46 22.02
C SER A 100 59.06 2.94 21.52
N GLY A 101 58.01 2.13 21.64
CA GLY A 101 56.70 2.40 21.06
C GLY A 101 56.64 2.34 19.52
N ASN A 102 57.75 2.05 18.83
CA ASN A 102 57.81 1.96 17.38
C ASN A 102 57.39 0.56 16.89
N VAL A 103 56.20 0.48 16.26
CA VAL A 103 55.61 -0.78 15.77
C VAL A 103 56.47 -1.45 14.69
N ASP A 104 57.10 -0.69 13.80
CA ASP A 104 57.96 -1.23 12.74
C ASP A 104 59.22 -1.89 13.32
N LEU A 105 59.77 -1.30 14.39
CA LEU A 105 60.92 -1.84 15.10
C LEU A 105 60.57 -3.13 15.86
N ILE A 106 59.35 -3.23 16.39
CA ILE A 106 58.84 -4.44 17.03
C ILE A 106 58.64 -5.54 15.96
N TYR A 107 58.07 -5.23 14.80
CA TYR A 107 57.96 -6.20 13.71
C TYR A 107 59.33 -6.67 13.19
N LEU A 108 60.30 -5.77 13.08
CA LEU A 108 61.68 -6.12 12.73
C LEU A 108 62.24 -7.18 13.69
N VAL A 109 62.04 -6.99 14.99
CA VAL A 109 62.44 -7.97 16.01
C VAL A 109 61.66 -9.26 15.85
N LEU A 110 60.32 -9.21 15.77
CA LEU A 110 59.48 -10.40 15.64
C LEU A 110 59.85 -11.24 14.40
N PHE A 111 60.11 -10.62 13.25
CA PHE A 111 60.50 -11.34 12.04
C PHE A 111 61.93 -11.91 12.12
N SER A 112 62.86 -11.17 12.72
CA SER A 112 64.21 -11.68 12.97
C SER A 112 64.17 -12.91 13.89
N LEU A 113 63.41 -12.83 14.98
CA LEU A 113 63.25 -13.93 15.94
C LEU A 113 62.53 -15.14 15.32
N TYR A 114 61.47 -14.91 14.54
CA TYR A 114 60.72 -15.98 13.85
C TYR A 114 61.60 -16.78 12.88
N ASN A 115 62.62 -16.15 12.28
CA ASN A 115 63.54 -16.80 11.35
C ASN A 115 64.76 -17.43 12.06
N GLN A 116 65.15 -16.95 13.24
CA GLN A 116 66.37 -17.37 13.94
C GLN A 116 66.14 -18.42 15.03
N LEU A 117 64.94 -18.47 15.62
CA LEU A 117 64.61 -19.35 16.73
C LEU A 117 63.70 -20.51 16.29
N PRO A 118 63.80 -21.69 16.94
CA PRO A 118 62.77 -22.73 16.84
C PRO A 118 61.40 -22.18 17.28
N LEU A 119 60.31 -22.63 16.65
CA LEU A 119 58.96 -22.10 16.89
C LEU A 119 58.55 -22.13 18.37
N GLY A 120 58.91 -23.19 19.12
CA GLY A 120 58.59 -23.28 20.55
C GLY A 120 59.28 -22.21 21.41
N ASP A 121 60.57 -21.94 21.14
CA ASP A 121 61.35 -20.91 21.83
C ASP A 121 60.91 -19.51 21.42
N PHE A 122 60.56 -19.33 20.15
CA PHE A 122 59.98 -18.10 19.62
C PHE A 122 58.64 -17.78 20.31
N PHE A 123 57.69 -18.73 20.36
CA PHE A 123 56.39 -18.55 21.00
C PHE A 123 56.54 -18.20 22.47
N LYS A 124 57.39 -18.94 23.20
CA LYS A 124 57.70 -18.66 24.61
C LYS A 124 58.27 -17.27 24.83
N LEU A 125 59.11 -16.78 23.91
CA LEU A 125 59.70 -15.44 24.01
C LEU A 125 58.67 -14.35 23.71
N VAL A 126 57.82 -14.55 22.70
CA VAL A 126 56.77 -13.60 22.32
C VAL A 126 55.68 -13.52 23.39
N SER A 127 55.31 -14.64 24.01
CA SER A 127 54.28 -14.67 25.06
C SER A 127 54.68 -13.99 26.36
N THR A 128 55.97 -13.72 26.58
CA THR A 128 56.42 -12.87 27.69
C THR A 128 55.88 -11.44 27.64
N ASN A 129 55.36 -10.99 26.48
CA ASN A 129 54.78 -9.66 26.33
C ASN A 129 53.49 -9.67 25.49
N LYS A 130 52.37 -9.28 26.12
CA LYS A 130 51.05 -9.22 25.49
C LYS A 130 51.00 -8.39 24.20
N PHE A 131 51.76 -7.30 24.10
CA PHE A 131 51.76 -6.43 22.91
C PHE A 131 52.46 -7.11 21.73
N ALA A 132 53.56 -7.82 21.99
CA ALA A 132 54.26 -8.63 20.99
C ALA A 132 53.38 -9.79 20.50
N SER A 133 52.68 -10.49 21.41
CA SER A 133 51.71 -11.53 21.06
C SER A 133 50.61 -11.01 20.15
N LEU A 134 50.01 -9.86 20.47
CA LEU A 134 48.94 -9.27 19.65
C LEU A 134 49.41 -8.89 18.24
N LEU A 135 50.62 -8.33 18.11
CA LEU A 135 51.20 -8.01 16.80
C LEU A 135 51.52 -9.28 15.99
N PHE A 136 51.99 -10.34 16.64
CA PHE A 136 52.24 -11.63 15.99
C PHE A 136 50.95 -12.30 15.51
N VAL A 137 49.90 -12.30 16.32
CA VAL A 137 48.56 -12.79 15.94
C VAL A 137 48.03 -12.00 14.73
N LYS A 138 48.11 -10.66 14.77
CA LYS A 138 47.68 -9.79 13.66
C LYS A 138 48.44 -10.08 12.37
N TYR A 139 49.75 -10.32 12.46
CA TYR A 139 50.58 -10.72 11.31
C TYR A 139 50.12 -12.06 10.72
N CYS A 140 49.89 -13.07 11.56
CA CYS A 140 49.48 -14.40 11.10
C CYS A 140 48.11 -14.36 10.41
N LEU A 141 47.16 -13.59 10.94
CA LEU A 141 45.84 -13.41 10.33
C LEU A 141 45.93 -12.70 8.96
N ASN A 142 46.69 -11.62 8.86
CA ASN A 142 46.83 -10.85 7.61
C ASN A 142 47.46 -11.66 6.47
N LEU A 143 48.34 -12.62 6.78
CA LEU A 143 49.00 -13.47 5.79
C LEU A 143 48.40 -14.88 5.69
N ASN A 144 47.25 -15.11 6.31
CA ASN A 144 46.55 -16.39 6.32
C ASN A 144 47.41 -17.58 6.82
N LYS A 145 48.31 -17.34 7.78
CA LYS A 145 49.18 -18.37 8.39
C LYS A 145 48.47 -19.13 9.53
N LEU A 146 47.31 -19.70 9.23
CA LEU A 146 46.41 -20.30 10.24
C LEU A 146 47.06 -21.49 10.98
N SER A 147 47.88 -22.31 10.31
CA SER A 147 48.57 -23.45 10.93
C SER A 147 49.57 -23.04 12.00
N VAL A 148 50.30 -21.94 11.78
CA VAL A 148 51.26 -21.38 12.75
C VAL A 148 50.52 -20.79 13.95
N LEU A 149 49.41 -20.11 13.68
CA LEU A 149 48.56 -19.53 14.71
C LEU A 149 47.88 -20.62 15.59
N LYS A 150 47.50 -21.75 15.00
CA LYS A 150 47.00 -22.94 15.71
C LYS A 150 48.01 -23.46 16.73
N ASN A 151 49.26 -23.61 16.31
CA ASN A 151 50.33 -24.08 17.20
C ASN A 151 50.64 -23.07 18.31
N PHE A 152 50.54 -21.78 18.02
CA PHE A 152 50.72 -20.71 19.02
C PHE A 152 49.62 -20.74 20.09
N HIS A 153 48.34 -20.74 19.69
CA HIS A 153 47.22 -20.80 20.64
C HIS A 153 47.19 -22.10 21.45
N PHE A 154 47.56 -23.24 20.82
CA PHE A 154 47.67 -24.52 21.53
C PHE A 154 48.76 -24.51 22.59
N GLN A 155 49.93 -23.91 22.32
CA GLN A 155 51.04 -23.85 23.28
C GLN A 155 50.75 -22.91 24.47
N GLU A 156 49.89 -21.90 24.27
CA GLU A 156 49.53 -20.90 25.29
C GLU A 156 48.26 -21.26 26.07
N ASP A 157 47.69 -22.46 25.86
CA ASP A 157 46.36 -22.85 26.39
C ASP A 157 45.25 -21.83 26.08
N ASP A 158 45.37 -21.12 24.94
CA ASP A 158 44.41 -20.12 24.48
C ASP A 158 43.26 -20.81 23.72
N TYR A 159 42.30 -21.31 24.50
CA TYR A 159 41.11 -21.98 23.99
C TYR A 159 40.22 -21.04 23.16
N PHE A 160 40.16 -19.75 23.50
CA PHE A 160 39.38 -18.75 22.77
C PHE A 160 40.00 -18.45 21.38
N GLY A 161 41.32 -18.29 21.31
CA GLY A 161 42.03 -18.15 20.04
C GLY A 161 41.92 -19.41 19.16
N SER A 162 41.97 -20.59 19.78
CA SER A 162 41.77 -21.88 19.09
C SER A 162 40.34 -22.05 18.55
N PHE A 163 39.35 -21.56 19.30
CA PHE A 163 37.94 -21.49 18.90
C PHE A 163 37.75 -20.61 17.66
N LEU A 164 38.26 -19.37 17.70
CA LEU A 164 38.16 -18.44 16.57
C LEU A 164 38.79 -19.00 15.29
N LEU A 165 39.90 -19.72 15.44
CA LEU A 165 40.56 -20.37 14.31
C LEU A 165 39.72 -21.51 13.70
N HIS A 166 39.12 -22.35 14.54
CA HIS A 166 38.22 -23.42 14.06
C HIS A 166 36.98 -22.85 13.35
N VAL A 167 36.41 -21.77 13.86
CA VAL A 167 35.28 -21.08 13.19
C VAL A 167 35.70 -20.55 11.81
N LEU A 168 36.90 -19.97 11.70
CA LEU A 168 37.45 -19.50 10.43
C LEU A 168 37.76 -20.66 9.45
N GLU A 169 38.22 -21.82 9.94
CA GLU A 169 38.43 -23.03 9.13
C GLU A 169 37.10 -23.57 8.56
N VAL A 170 36.04 -23.61 9.38
CA VAL A 170 34.69 -24.01 8.97
C VAL A 170 34.10 -23.04 7.95
N TYR A 171 34.24 -21.73 8.18
CA TYR A 171 33.68 -20.71 7.30
C TYR A 171 34.31 -20.70 5.89
N ASN A 172 35.58 -21.08 5.78
CA ASN A 172 36.33 -21.05 4.52
C ASN A 172 36.28 -22.38 3.74
N SER A 173 35.53 -23.39 4.21
CA SER A 173 35.52 -24.74 3.61
C SER A 173 34.11 -25.13 3.12
N PRO A 174 33.96 -25.68 1.90
CA PRO A 174 32.68 -26.22 1.42
C PRO A 174 32.46 -27.62 2.02
N LEU A 175 31.88 -27.67 3.21
CA LEU A 175 31.68 -28.92 3.97
C LEU A 175 30.32 -29.57 3.67
N GLU A 176 30.27 -30.91 3.64
CA GLU A 176 29.01 -31.65 3.69
C GLU A 176 28.37 -31.58 5.08
N ASN A 177 27.04 -31.75 5.20
CA ASN A 177 26.31 -31.58 6.47
C ASN A 177 26.87 -32.44 7.63
N THR A 178 27.33 -33.66 7.35
CA THR A 178 27.95 -34.56 8.35
C THR A 178 29.31 -34.07 8.84
N GLU A 179 30.12 -33.52 7.93
CA GLU A 179 31.42 -32.92 8.28
C GLU A 179 31.22 -31.63 9.07
N PHE A 180 30.26 -30.80 8.66
CA PHE A 180 29.89 -29.58 9.36
C PHE A 180 29.43 -29.84 10.80
N ILE A 181 28.61 -30.87 11.04
CA ILE A 181 28.19 -31.30 12.38
C ILE A 181 29.39 -31.77 13.22
N SER A 182 30.33 -32.51 12.62
CA SER A 182 31.57 -32.95 13.30
C SER A 182 32.41 -31.75 13.76
N HIS A 183 32.55 -30.74 12.90
CA HIS A 183 33.25 -29.50 13.24
C HIS A 183 32.52 -28.69 14.33
N PHE A 184 31.19 -28.60 14.28
CA PHE A 184 30.40 -27.97 15.36
C PHE A 184 30.58 -28.67 16.70
N ASN A 185 30.62 -30.00 16.73
CA ASN A 185 30.87 -30.76 17.96
C ASN A 185 32.29 -30.55 18.50
N SER A 186 33.29 -30.40 17.63
CA SER A 186 34.66 -30.01 18.03
C SER A 186 34.68 -28.61 18.66
N ILE A 187 33.99 -27.65 18.05
CA ILE A 187 33.84 -26.27 18.57
C ILE A 187 33.14 -26.28 19.95
N ILE A 188 32.06 -27.04 20.11
CA ILE A 188 31.35 -27.22 21.39
C ILE A 188 32.31 -27.79 22.44
N SER A 189 33.10 -28.81 22.10
CA SER A 189 34.08 -29.40 23.01
C SER A 189 35.15 -28.39 23.44
N LEU A 190 35.61 -27.49 22.56
CA LEU A 190 36.57 -26.45 22.90
C LEU A 190 35.97 -25.40 23.83
N LEU A 191 34.76 -24.92 23.52
CA LEU A 191 34.06 -23.95 24.36
C LEU A 191 33.69 -24.49 25.74
N SER A 192 33.47 -25.81 25.87
CA SER A 192 33.20 -26.45 27.16
C SER A 192 34.36 -26.31 28.16
N LYS A 193 35.58 -26.05 27.68
CA LYS A 193 36.78 -25.90 28.49
C LYS A 193 37.00 -24.47 29.00
N ASP A 194 36.25 -23.50 28.47
CA ASP A 194 36.33 -22.09 28.85
C ASP A 194 35.09 -21.68 29.68
N PRO A 195 35.23 -21.41 31.00
CA PRO A 195 34.11 -21.04 31.86
C PRO A 195 33.42 -19.74 31.44
N ASP A 196 34.14 -18.81 30.81
CA ASP A 196 33.64 -17.48 30.46
C ASP A 196 32.70 -17.52 29.24
N MET A 197 32.70 -18.62 28.48
CA MET A 197 31.92 -18.83 27.25
C MET A 197 30.72 -19.77 27.43
N SER A 198 30.23 -19.91 28.67
CA SER A 198 29.19 -20.88 29.02
C SER A 198 27.82 -20.65 28.34
N LEU A 199 27.52 -19.41 27.91
CA LEU A 199 26.28 -19.08 27.21
C LEU A 199 26.36 -19.48 25.73
N GLU A 200 27.45 -19.13 25.07
CA GLU A 200 27.76 -19.46 23.67
C GLU A 200 27.86 -20.97 23.48
N HIS A 201 28.47 -21.67 24.45
CA HIS A 201 28.50 -23.13 24.49
C HIS A 201 27.09 -23.75 24.50
N ARG A 202 26.18 -23.23 25.34
CA ARG A 202 24.78 -23.69 25.39
C ARG A 202 24.02 -23.39 24.10
N GLU A 203 24.23 -22.23 23.51
CA GLU A 203 23.61 -21.85 22.25
C GLU A 203 24.05 -22.75 21.09
N LEU A 204 25.35 -23.01 20.98
CA LEU A 204 25.92 -23.90 19.96
C LEU A 204 25.43 -25.34 20.10
N ILE A 205 25.28 -25.85 21.32
CA ILE A 205 24.65 -27.17 21.57
C ILE A 205 23.22 -27.22 21.01
N LEU A 206 22.43 -26.18 21.24
CA LEU A 206 21.05 -26.12 20.73
C LEU A 206 21.01 -26.01 19.19
N GLN A 207 21.93 -25.26 18.59
CA GLN A 207 22.05 -25.15 17.13
C GLN A 207 22.48 -26.47 16.49
N ALA A 208 23.47 -27.17 17.06
CA ALA A 208 23.89 -28.49 16.59
C ALA A 208 22.77 -29.53 16.72
N LYS A 209 22.00 -29.49 17.83
CA LYS A 209 20.83 -30.33 18.03
C LYS A 209 19.75 -30.06 16.97
N LEU A 210 19.48 -28.78 16.65
CA LEU A 210 18.51 -28.39 15.61
C LEU A 210 18.96 -28.85 14.23
N LEU A 211 20.23 -28.66 13.88
CA LEU A 211 20.78 -29.07 12.59
C LEU A 211 20.69 -30.59 12.38
N SER A 212 21.03 -31.37 13.41
CA SER A 212 20.91 -32.84 13.39
C SER A 212 19.46 -33.29 13.17
N LEU A 213 18.50 -32.65 13.88
CA LEU A 213 17.08 -32.89 13.67
C LEU A 213 16.68 -32.55 12.22
N GLN A 214 17.07 -31.39 11.70
CA GLN A 214 16.72 -30.96 10.34
C GLN A 214 17.24 -31.93 9.27
N CYS A 215 18.49 -32.40 9.40
CA CYS A 215 19.04 -33.42 8.50
C CYS A 215 18.22 -34.72 8.56
N LYS A 216 17.79 -35.12 9.76
CA LYS A 216 16.93 -36.30 9.93
C LYS A 216 15.54 -36.09 9.30
N LEU A 217 14.93 -34.92 9.48
CA LEU A 217 13.66 -34.58 8.86
C LEU A 217 13.71 -34.62 7.33
N GLU A 218 14.83 -34.19 6.72
CA GLU A 218 15.03 -34.28 5.28
C GLU A 218 15.21 -35.72 4.79
N ALA A 219 15.82 -36.58 5.59
CA ALA A 219 15.95 -38.00 5.28
C ALA A 219 14.61 -38.75 5.41
N ASP A 220 13.81 -38.41 6.43
CA ASP A 220 12.58 -39.10 6.77
C ASP A 220 11.37 -38.65 5.91
N LEU A 221 11.37 -37.43 5.36
CA LEU A 221 10.27 -36.88 4.55
C LEU A 221 10.57 -36.95 3.04
N THR A 222 9.63 -37.48 2.26
CA THR A 222 9.80 -37.67 0.80
C THR A 222 9.75 -36.37 0.01
N ASN A 223 10.46 -36.29 -1.13
CA ASN A 223 10.46 -35.12 -2.03
C ASN A 223 9.06 -34.64 -2.48
N ALA A 224 8.08 -35.54 -2.55
CA ALA A 224 6.68 -35.22 -2.89
C ALA A 224 5.90 -34.54 -1.74
N GLN A 225 6.33 -34.72 -0.48
CA GLN A 225 5.72 -34.03 0.67
C GLN A 225 6.28 -32.61 0.85
N LEU A 226 7.45 -32.32 0.30
CA LEU A 226 8.12 -31.03 0.49
C LEU A 226 7.56 -29.92 -0.45
N THR A 227 6.77 -30.28 -1.46
CA THR A 227 6.39 -29.43 -2.63
C THR A 227 5.18 -28.50 -2.41
N VAL A 228 4.97 -27.97 -1.20
CA VAL A 228 3.94 -26.95 -0.95
C VAL A 228 4.53 -25.54 -1.15
N ARG A 229 3.96 -24.75 -2.06
CA ARG A 229 4.37 -23.37 -2.40
C ARG A 229 4.29 -22.44 -1.17
N TYR A 230 5.43 -21.87 -0.77
CA TYR A 230 5.50 -20.89 0.33
C TYR A 230 5.75 -19.50 -0.26
N ASN A 231 4.73 -18.65 -0.30
CA ASN A 231 4.95 -17.22 -0.53
C ASN A 231 5.50 -16.57 0.75
N ASN A 232 6.53 -15.74 0.53
CA ASN A 232 7.38 -15.05 1.51
C ASN A 232 6.58 -14.39 2.64
N TYR A 233 6.94 -14.69 3.88
CA TYR A 233 6.52 -13.92 5.06
C TYR A 233 7.70 -13.80 6.02
N THR A 234 8.21 -12.58 6.16
CA THR A 234 9.28 -12.21 7.10
C THR A 234 8.64 -11.61 8.35
N PRO A 235 8.75 -12.21 9.55
CA PRO A 235 8.17 -11.64 10.76
C PRO A 235 8.87 -10.34 11.17
N THR A 236 8.09 -9.29 11.41
CA THR A 236 8.53 -7.91 11.67
C THR A 236 9.23 -7.66 13.01
N TYR A 237 9.41 -8.67 13.87
CA TYR A 237 9.91 -8.50 15.24
C TYR A 237 11.42 -8.79 15.44
N LEU A 238 12.19 -8.98 14.36
CA LEU A 238 13.64 -9.27 14.42
C LEU A 238 14.55 -8.04 14.32
N LYS A 239 14.01 -6.81 14.47
CA LYS A 239 14.79 -5.57 14.28
C LYS A 239 15.58 -5.06 15.49
N SER A 240 15.66 -5.81 16.59
CA SER A 240 16.44 -5.35 17.76
C SER A 240 17.21 -6.49 18.41
N LEU A 241 18.46 -6.69 17.99
CA LEU A 241 19.60 -7.06 18.85
C LEU A 241 20.91 -6.95 18.02
N PRO A 242 21.95 -6.21 18.48
CA PRO A 242 23.04 -5.79 17.59
C PRO A 242 24.14 -6.82 17.26
N SER A 243 24.07 -8.08 17.71
CA SER A 243 25.22 -9.02 17.61
C SER A 243 25.01 -10.27 16.75
N LEU A 244 23.88 -10.42 16.03
CA LEU A 244 23.60 -11.58 15.16
C LEU A 244 23.46 -11.23 13.66
N SER A 245 23.75 -9.98 13.29
CA SER A 245 23.49 -9.44 11.94
C SER A 245 24.43 -9.98 10.84
N SER A 246 25.63 -10.45 11.18
CA SER A 246 26.58 -11.03 10.22
C SER A 246 26.30 -12.51 9.89
N LEU A 247 25.66 -13.24 10.81
CA LEU A 247 25.29 -14.64 10.62
C LEU A 247 24.05 -14.76 9.71
N ASN A 248 23.08 -13.88 9.90
CA ASN A 248 21.83 -13.85 9.13
C ASN A 248 22.02 -13.45 7.65
N SER A 249 22.93 -12.53 7.36
CA SER A 249 23.21 -12.10 5.97
C SER A 249 23.90 -13.19 5.15
N SER A 250 24.74 -14.01 5.79
CA SER A 250 25.48 -15.11 5.14
C SER A 250 24.59 -16.34 4.89
N LEU A 251 23.67 -16.66 5.81
CA LEU A 251 22.64 -17.69 5.62
C LEU A 251 21.67 -17.33 4.49
N ASN A 252 21.29 -16.05 4.37
CA ASN A 252 20.44 -15.56 3.28
C ASN A 252 21.14 -15.59 1.91
N ALA A 253 22.46 -15.40 1.86
CA ALA A 253 23.25 -15.48 0.64
C ALA A 253 23.47 -16.93 0.15
N TYR A 254 23.46 -17.91 1.06
CA TYR A 254 23.47 -19.32 0.71
C TYR A 254 22.10 -19.77 0.16
N ALA A 255 21.01 -19.32 0.78
CA ALA A 255 19.64 -19.58 0.35
C ALA A 255 19.29 -19.00 -1.03
N SER A 256 19.87 -17.85 -1.41
CA SER A 256 19.65 -17.23 -2.72
C SER A 256 20.41 -17.92 -3.86
N LYS A 257 21.47 -18.68 -3.55
CA LYS A 257 22.34 -19.35 -4.54
C LYS A 257 21.86 -20.74 -4.94
N HIS A 258 20.98 -21.37 -4.15
CA HIS A 258 20.56 -22.78 -4.30
C HIS A 258 19.09 -23.01 -4.64
N GLY A 259 18.41 -22.03 -5.24
CA GLY A 259 17.06 -22.21 -5.78
C GLY A 259 15.97 -22.37 -4.72
N GLN A 260 14.80 -21.78 -4.99
CA GLN A 260 13.64 -21.95 -4.14
C GLN A 260 13.20 -23.42 -4.12
N HIS A 261 13.20 -24.02 -2.92
CA HIS A 261 12.36 -25.10 -2.40
C HIS A 261 13.10 -26.26 -1.68
N LEU A 262 12.46 -26.72 -0.61
CA LEU A 262 12.50 -28.06 0.03
C LEU A 262 13.42 -28.32 1.24
N SER A 263 14.50 -27.58 1.50
CA SER A 263 15.40 -27.94 2.63
C SER A 263 14.89 -27.46 4.02
N PHE A 264 14.94 -28.33 5.03
CA PHE A 264 14.80 -27.97 6.46
C PHE A 264 16.11 -27.42 7.04
N VAL A 265 17.25 -27.86 6.52
CA VAL A 265 18.58 -27.41 6.95
C VAL A 265 18.71 -25.90 6.73
N GLY A 266 19.18 -25.20 7.77
CA GLY A 266 19.37 -23.75 7.75
C GLY A 266 18.13 -22.94 8.16
N LEU A 267 16.99 -23.57 8.42
CA LEU A 267 15.84 -22.89 9.02
C LEU A 267 16.07 -22.61 10.51
N SER A 268 15.51 -21.53 11.04
CA SER A 268 15.40 -21.37 12.50
C SER A 268 14.46 -22.40 13.11
N LEU A 269 14.51 -22.59 14.43
CA LEU A 269 13.60 -23.50 15.16
C LEU A 269 12.12 -23.17 14.87
N PHE A 270 11.76 -21.89 14.86
CA PHE A 270 10.38 -21.45 14.58
C PHE A 270 9.98 -21.66 13.13
N GLN A 271 10.89 -21.43 12.18
CA GLN A 271 10.65 -21.73 10.76
C GLN A 271 10.52 -23.23 10.52
N THR A 272 11.30 -24.05 11.22
CA THR A 272 11.22 -25.52 11.19
C THR A 272 9.84 -26.01 11.67
N ILE A 273 9.39 -25.53 12.83
CA ILE A 273 8.06 -25.86 13.38
C ILE A 273 6.95 -25.39 12.43
N THR A 274 7.04 -24.15 11.92
CA THR A 274 6.06 -23.60 10.97
C THR A 274 5.97 -24.47 9.72
N LYS A 275 7.10 -24.85 9.14
CA LYS A 275 7.16 -25.70 7.95
C LYS A 275 6.53 -27.08 8.23
N LEU A 276 6.81 -27.71 9.37
CA LEU A 276 6.16 -28.97 9.75
C LEU A 276 4.63 -28.85 9.81
N VAL A 277 4.09 -27.76 10.35
CA VAL A 277 2.64 -27.53 10.40
C VAL A 277 2.05 -27.35 8.99
N LEU A 278 2.74 -26.63 8.11
CA LEU A 278 2.31 -26.46 6.71
C LEU A 278 2.31 -27.76 5.92
N LEU A 279 3.23 -28.67 6.25
CA LEU A 279 3.28 -30.03 5.71
C LEU A 279 2.29 -30.99 6.39
N LYS A 280 1.42 -30.48 7.28
CA LYS A 280 0.46 -31.24 8.08
C LYS A 280 1.09 -32.30 9.01
N GLN A 281 2.37 -32.16 9.34
CA GLN A 281 3.12 -33.03 10.26
C GLN A 281 2.95 -32.55 11.71
N TYR A 282 1.71 -32.54 12.21
CA TYR A 282 1.38 -31.93 13.51
C TYR A 282 1.98 -32.67 14.72
N SER A 283 2.07 -33.99 14.67
CA SER A 283 2.70 -34.82 15.71
C SER A 283 4.18 -34.48 15.85
N LEU A 284 4.88 -34.39 14.72
CA LEU A 284 6.30 -34.07 14.68
C LEU A 284 6.56 -32.63 15.13
N ALA A 285 5.72 -31.67 14.72
CA ALA A 285 5.80 -30.30 15.23
C ALA A 285 5.65 -30.22 16.76
N ASN A 286 4.76 -31.03 17.34
CA ASN A 286 4.60 -31.13 18.80
C ASN A 286 5.83 -31.76 19.46
N SER A 287 6.42 -32.82 18.88
CA SER A 287 7.67 -33.41 19.39
C SER A 287 8.82 -32.40 19.39
N VAL A 288 9.01 -31.66 18.31
CA VAL A 288 10.05 -30.60 18.22
C VAL A 288 9.84 -29.52 19.27
N LYS A 289 8.59 -29.10 19.52
CA LYS A 289 8.27 -28.16 20.59
C LYS A 289 8.73 -28.69 21.95
N HIS A 290 8.47 -29.95 22.28
CA HIS A 290 8.91 -30.56 23.54
C HIS A 290 10.43 -30.71 23.62
N ASP A 291 11.07 -31.19 22.55
CA ASP A 291 12.50 -31.45 22.50
C ASP A 291 13.36 -30.18 22.66
N PHE A 292 12.83 -29.04 22.23
CA PHE A 292 13.50 -27.73 22.32
C PHE A 292 12.90 -26.82 23.38
N ASN A 293 11.98 -27.33 24.22
CA ASN A 293 11.33 -26.58 25.29
C ASN A 293 10.72 -25.25 24.84
N VAL A 294 10.04 -25.27 23.68
CA VAL A 294 9.38 -24.08 23.12
C VAL A 294 8.16 -23.73 23.95
N ALA A 295 8.06 -22.47 24.36
CA ALA A 295 6.92 -21.98 25.14
C ALA A 295 5.58 -22.23 24.42
N ASP A 296 4.57 -22.63 25.18
CA ASP A 296 3.22 -22.92 24.66
C ASP A 296 2.65 -21.73 23.87
N SER A 297 2.82 -20.50 24.36
CA SER A 297 2.35 -19.29 23.68
C SER A 297 2.98 -19.11 22.29
N SER A 298 4.31 -19.28 22.18
CA SER A 298 5.03 -19.19 20.91
C SER A 298 4.58 -20.27 19.94
N TYR A 299 4.42 -21.51 20.41
CA TYR A 299 3.94 -22.61 19.58
C TYR A 299 2.53 -22.38 19.05
N TYR A 300 1.61 -21.89 19.89
CA TYR A 300 0.24 -21.59 19.48
C TYR A 300 0.19 -20.49 18.41
N HIS A 301 0.97 -19.42 18.54
CA HIS A 301 1.03 -18.38 17.49
C HIS A 301 1.56 -18.92 16.15
N LEU A 302 2.61 -19.74 16.17
CA LEU A 302 3.17 -20.34 14.96
C LEU A 302 2.17 -21.30 14.31
N LYS A 303 1.53 -22.17 15.10
CA LYS A 303 0.56 -23.16 14.62
C LYS A 303 -0.70 -22.49 14.09
N LEU A 304 -1.25 -21.48 14.79
CA LEU A 304 -2.40 -20.68 14.34
C LEU A 304 -2.16 -20.09 12.95
N ARG A 305 -1.07 -19.33 12.78
CA ARG A 305 -0.71 -18.67 11.51
C ARG A 305 -0.55 -19.67 10.36
N ALA A 306 0.14 -20.77 10.63
CA ALA A 306 0.36 -21.81 9.62
C ALA A 306 -0.96 -22.49 9.22
N LEU A 307 -1.83 -22.83 10.18
CA LEU A 307 -3.13 -23.46 9.92
C LEU A 307 -4.08 -22.56 9.12
N VAL A 308 -4.14 -21.26 9.45
CA VAL A 308 -4.92 -20.27 8.68
C VAL A 308 -4.38 -20.16 7.25
N LYS A 309 -3.04 -20.13 7.08
CA LYS A 309 -2.40 -20.06 5.76
C LYS A 309 -2.76 -21.24 4.85
N ILE A 310 -2.84 -22.47 5.39
CA ILE A 310 -3.25 -23.67 4.63
C ILE A 310 -4.75 -23.95 4.68
N ARG A 311 -5.54 -23.06 5.31
CA ARG A 311 -7.00 -23.18 5.51
C ARG A 311 -7.42 -24.51 6.15
N ASP A 312 -6.60 -25.06 7.05
CA ASP A 312 -6.94 -26.28 7.78
C ASP A 312 -7.71 -25.93 9.06
N PHE A 313 -8.97 -25.52 8.88
CA PHE A 313 -9.84 -25.07 9.97
C PHE A 313 -10.27 -26.21 10.90
N VAL A 314 -10.19 -27.46 10.44
CA VAL A 314 -10.48 -28.64 11.26
C VAL A 314 -9.41 -28.80 12.35
N GLU A 315 -8.14 -28.70 11.98
CA GLU A 315 -7.06 -28.75 12.97
C GLU A 315 -7.00 -27.45 13.81
N LEU A 316 -7.44 -26.32 13.26
CA LEU A 316 -7.57 -25.06 14.01
C LEU A 316 -8.62 -25.16 15.13
N ASP A 317 -9.79 -25.75 14.84
CA ASP A 317 -10.83 -26.00 15.82
C ASP A 317 -10.34 -26.93 16.94
N LYS A 318 -9.58 -27.99 16.59
CA LYS A 318 -8.92 -28.86 17.60
C LYS A 318 -7.91 -28.10 18.45
N LEU A 319 -7.10 -27.23 17.84
CA LEU A 319 -6.15 -26.38 18.57
C LEU A 319 -6.89 -25.46 19.56
N SER A 320 -8.06 -24.95 19.16
CA SER A 320 -8.89 -24.07 19.99
C SER A 320 -9.55 -24.80 21.18
N LYS A 321 -9.83 -26.10 21.03
CA LYS A 321 -10.47 -26.96 22.04
C LYS A 321 -9.49 -27.61 23.02
N ALA A 322 -8.19 -27.56 22.75
CA ALA A 322 -7.18 -27.93 23.74
C ALA A 322 -7.27 -26.96 24.94
N LYS A 323 -7.48 -27.48 26.15
CA LYS A 323 -7.86 -26.70 27.36
C LYS A 323 -7.08 -25.38 27.50
N ASN A 324 -7.81 -24.27 27.54
CA ASN A 324 -7.35 -22.88 27.75
C ASN A 324 -6.19 -22.46 26.84
N SER A 325 -6.51 -21.91 25.65
CA SER A 325 -5.52 -21.30 24.75
C SER A 325 -4.60 -20.32 25.51
N PRO A 326 -3.27 -20.56 25.54
CA PRO A 326 -2.31 -19.71 26.25
C PRO A 326 -2.17 -18.31 25.65
N ILE A 327 -2.70 -18.10 24.44
CA ILE A 327 -2.71 -16.81 23.73
C ILE A 327 -4.10 -16.14 23.75
N GLY A 328 -5.10 -16.77 24.37
CA GLY A 328 -6.50 -16.37 24.27
C GLY A 328 -7.10 -16.59 22.87
N PHE A 329 -8.29 -16.02 22.62
CA PHE A 329 -9.02 -16.19 21.36
C PHE A 329 -8.99 -14.96 20.45
N LYS A 330 -8.65 -13.77 20.97
CA LYS A 330 -8.50 -12.57 20.12
C LYS A 330 -7.48 -12.77 18.98
N PRO A 331 -6.30 -13.39 19.20
CA PRO A 331 -5.36 -13.65 18.11
C PRO A 331 -5.92 -14.57 17.02
N PHE A 332 -6.79 -15.52 17.38
CA PHE A 332 -7.47 -16.38 16.39
C PHE A 332 -8.36 -15.55 15.48
N VAL A 333 -9.18 -14.68 16.08
CA VAL A 333 -10.05 -13.75 15.36
C VAL A 333 -9.22 -12.83 14.46
N ASP A 334 -8.19 -12.16 14.99
CA ASP A 334 -7.37 -11.23 14.22
C ASP A 334 -6.70 -11.90 13.00
N GLU A 335 -6.13 -13.10 13.17
CA GLU A 335 -5.46 -13.82 12.09
C GLU A 335 -6.44 -14.27 11.00
N LEU A 336 -7.64 -14.73 11.39
CA LEU A 336 -8.70 -15.12 10.45
C LEU A 336 -9.30 -13.90 9.73
N THR A 337 -9.50 -12.78 10.43
CA THR A 337 -9.94 -11.52 9.83
C THR A 337 -8.92 -11.02 8.78
N ASN A 338 -7.62 -11.05 9.10
CA ASN A 338 -6.57 -10.65 8.16
C ASN A 338 -6.50 -11.57 6.93
N ALA A 339 -6.91 -12.84 7.07
CA ALA A 339 -7.05 -13.79 5.97
C ALA A 339 -8.42 -13.73 5.26
N GLN A 340 -9.26 -12.74 5.58
CA GLN A 340 -10.62 -12.55 5.06
C GLN A 340 -11.54 -13.75 5.27
N GLN A 341 -11.35 -14.50 6.37
CA GLN A 341 -12.17 -15.65 6.75
C GLN A 341 -13.15 -15.27 7.86
N PHE A 342 -14.08 -14.36 7.55
CA PHE A 342 -14.96 -13.71 8.55
C PHE A 342 -15.89 -14.69 9.28
N GLN A 343 -16.51 -15.64 8.55
CA GLN A 343 -17.38 -16.65 9.17
C GLN A 343 -16.61 -17.58 10.12
N GLU A 344 -15.36 -17.91 9.79
CA GLU A 344 -14.53 -18.72 10.67
C GLU A 344 -14.06 -17.90 11.88
N ALA A 345 -13.72 -16.63 11.68
CA ALA A 345 -13.37 -15.70 12.76
C ALA A 345 -14.51 -15.54 13.78
N ALA A 346 -15.76 -15.44 13.31
CA ALA A 346 -16.96 -15.30 14.13
C ALA A 346 -17.12 -16.43 15.16
N LYS A 347 -16.70 -17.66 14.84
CA LYS A 347 -16.76 -18.82 15.74
C LYS A 347 -15.94 -18.63 17.02
N TYR A 348 -14.87 -17.83 16.95
CA TYR A 348 -13.95 -17.64 18.08
C TYR A 348 -14.27 -16.41 18.94
N ILE A 349 -15.07 -15.46 18.43
CA ILE A 349 -15.45 -14.23 19.15
C ILE A 349 -16.23 -14.53 20.45
N PRO A 350 -17.15 -15.51 20.53
CA PRO A 350 -17.83 -15.89 21.78
C PRO A 350 -16.88 -16.33 22.90
N PHE A 351 -15.66 -16.76 22.60
CA PHE A 351 -14.66 -17.14 23.59
C PHE A 351 -13.76 -15.97 24.03
N CYS A 352 -13.86 -14.81 23.37
CA CYS A 352 -13.20 -13.57 23.79
C CYS A 352 -13.90 -12.95 25.02
N LYS A 353 -13.19 -12.04 25.71
CA LYS A 353 -13.78 -11.27 26.82
C LYS A 353 -14.97 -10.48 26.32
N LEU A 354 -16.04 -10.36 27.11
CA LEU A 354 -17.27 -9.64 26.74
C LEU A 354 -16.99 -8.23 26.18
N SER A 355 -16.09 -7.47 26.82
CA SER A 355 -15.69 -6.13 26.38
C SER A 355 -14.94 -6.06 25.05
N GLN A 356 -14.42 -7.20 24.55
CA GLN A 356 -13.69 -7.26 23.28
C GLN A 356 -14.58 -7.66 22.12
N ARG A 357 -15.73 -8.29 22.39
CA ARG A 357 -16.61 -8.85 21.34
C ARG A 357 -17.22 -7.78 20.43
N PRO A 358 -17.76 -6.65 20.95
CA PRO A 358 -18.40 -5.65 20.10
C PRO A 358 -17.50 -5.12 18.97
N PRO A 359 -16.28 -4.62 19.25
CA PRO A 359 -15.40 -4.13 18.19
C PRO A 359 -14.86 -5.25 17.30
N LEU A 360 -14.80 -6.50 17.78
CA LEU A 360 -14.39 -7.64 16.95
C LEU A 360 -15.47 -8.05 15.95
N TYR A 361 -16.74 -8.06 16.37
CA TYR A 361 -17.87 -8.30 15.47
C TYR A 361 -18.03 -7.15 14.46
N LEU A 362 -17.86 -5.90 14.89
CA LEU A 362 -17.77 -4.76 13.98
C LEU A 362 -16.66 -4.94 12.93
N LYS A 363 -15.46 -5.33 13.36
CA LYS A 363 -14.30 -5.52 12.46
C LYS A 363 -14.52 -6.59 11.37
N ILE A 364 -15.42 -7.55 11.60
CA ILE A 364 -15.79 -8.58 10.62
C ILE A 364 -17.16 -8.32 9.98
N ASN A 365 -17.76 -7.16 10.24
CA ASN A 365 -19.06 -6.70 9.77
C ASN A 365 -20.26 -7.59 10.16
N PHE A 366 -20.22 -8.16 11.35
CA PHE A 366 -21.34 -8.92 11.92
C PHE A 366 -22.15 -7.96 12.80
N LEU A 367 -22.88 -7.04 12.15
CA LEU A 367 -23.51 -5.90 12.82
C LEU A 367 -24.55 -6.32 13.86
N ASN A 368 -25.32 -7.38 13.62
CA ASN A 368 -26.29 -7.87 14.59
C ASN A 368 -25.60 -8.39 15.86
N GLU A 369 -24.57 -9.21 15.69
CA GLU A 369 -23.78 -9.76 16.80
C GLU A 369 -22.94 -8.68 17.49
N ALA A 370 -22.50 -7.64 16.75
CA ALA A 370 -21.85 -6.47 17.31
C ALA A 370 -22.79 -5.67 18.20
N VAL A 371 -24.03 -5.42 17.77
CA VAL A 371 -25.08 -4.77 18.56
C VAL A 371 -25.42 -5.60 19.79
N GLU A 372 -25.66 -6.91 19.64
CA GLU A 372 -25.98 -7.79 20.76
C GLU A 372 -24.83 -7.88 21.77
N ALA A 373 -23.60 -8.03 21.28
CA ALA A 373 -22.41 -8.00 22.11
C ALA A 373 -22.24 -6.64 22.80
N ALA A 374 -22.52 -5.53 22.11
CA ALA A 374 -22.42 -4.18 22.67
C ALA A 374 -23.46 -3.96 23.77
N ILE A 375 -24.70 -4.40 23.58
CA ILE A 375 -25.75 -4.37 24.60
C ILE A 375 -25.34 -5.23 25.80
N ALA A 376 -24.90 -6.47 25.54
CA ALA A 376 -24.46 -7.39 26.58
C ALA A 376 -23.23 -6.87 27.36
N ALA A 377 -22.32 -6.18 26.68
CA ALA A 377 -21.12 -5.58 27.25
C ALA A 377 -21.36 -4.16 27.82
N LYS A 378 -22.56 -3.59 27.64
CA LYS A 378 -22.89 -2.18 27.93
C LYS A 378 -21.92 -1.19 27.26
N ASP A 379 -21.47 -1.54 26.05
CA ASP A 379 -20.54 -0.75 25.24
C ASP A 379 -21.31 0.28 24.40
N ILE A 380 -21.58 1.42 25.03
CA ILE A 380 -22.24 2.57 24.39
C ILE A 380 -21.40 3.12 23.24
N GLY A 381 -20.07 2.97 23.26
CA GLY A 381 -19.18 3.42 22.20
C GLY A 381 -19.38 2.66 20.90
N THR A 382 -19.45 1.32 20.98
CA THR A 382 -19.75 0.49 19.81
C THR A 382 -21.17 0.73 19.27
N LEU A 383 -22.18 0.88 20.15
CA LEU A 383 -23.53 1.25 19.72
C LEU A 383 -23.57 2.62 19.02
N ARG A 384 -22.75 3.57 19.50
CA ARG A 384 -22.59 4.87 18.85
C ARG A 384 -21.86 4.74 17.52
N SER A 385 -20.84 3.91 17.38
CA SER A 385 -20.14 3.68 16.12
C SER A 385 -21.05 3.09 15.04
N ILE A 386 -21.95 2.19 15.42
CA ILE A 386 -23.00 1.66 14.53
C ILE A 386 -24.00 2.76 14.16
N HIS A 387 -24.36 3.64 15.11
CA HIS A 387 -25.15 4.82 14.83
C HIS A 387 -24.41 5.82 13.90
N GLU A 388 -23.10 6.00 14.07
CA GLU A 388 -22.25 6.86 13.25
C GLU A 388 -22.16 6.35 11.79
N GLN A 389 -22.14 5.03 11.57
CA GLN A 389 -22.28 4.46 10.22
C GLN A 389 -23.59 4.89 9.54
N SER A 390 -24.70 5.01 10.29
CA SER A 390 -25.96 5.57 9.78
C SER A 390 -25.94 7.10 9.57
N THR A 391 -24.92 7.79 10.07
CA THR A 391 -24.71 9.25 9.88
C THR A 391 -23.75 9.59 8.74
N GLN A 392 -23.18 8.60 8.04
CA GLN A 392 -22.33 8.81 6.87
C GLN A 392 -23.05 9.56 5.74
N TYR A 393 -24.39 9.56 5.73
CA TYR A 393 -25.20 10.32 4.80
C TYR A 393 -25.94 11.43 5.53
N LYS A 394 -25.58 12.68 5.26
CA LYS A 394 -26.21 13.83 5.92
C LYS A 394 -27.62 14.03 5.38
N PRO A 395 -28.68 14.00 6.23
CA PRO A 395 -30.02 14.31 5.76
C PRO A 395 -30.09 15.76 5.26
N THR A 396 -30.45 15.92 3.99
CA THR A 396 -30.41 17.19 3.25
C THR A 396 -31.73 17.40 2.55
N LYS A 397 -32.33 18.58 2.73
CA LYS A 397 -33.55 18.96 2.01
C LYS A 397 -33.17 19.42 0.61
N LEU A 398 -33.76 18.78 -0.40
CA LEU A 398 -33.58 19.15 -1.79
C LEU A 398 -34.82 19.92 -2.24
N GLU A 399 -34.61 21.16 -2.69
CA GLU A 399 -35.68 22.08 -3.06
C GLU A 399 -35.53 22.56 -4.50
N ALA A 400 -36.63 22.99 -5.09
CA ALA A 400 -36.69 23.64 -6.40
C ALA A 400 -37.75 24.74 -6.38
N ASP A 401 -37.55 25.82 -7.14
CA ASP A 401 -38.57 26.85 -7.32
C ASP A 401 -39.67 26.33 -8.25
N LEU A 402 -40.88 26.15 -7.72
CA LEU A 402 -42.06 25.67 -8.47
C LEU A 402 -42.98 26.81 -8.92
N SER A 403 -42.65 28.07 -8.62
CA SER A 403 -43.56 29.21 -8.81
C SER A 403 -43.91 29.50 -10.27
N HIS A 404 -43.08 29.03 -11.21
CA HIS A 404 -43.27 29.16 -12.65
C HIS A 404 -44.05 27.99 -13.28
N LEU A 405 -44.34 26.92 -12.52
CA LEU A 405 -45.10 25.77 -13.01
C LEU A 405 -46.59 26.09 -13.12
N SER A 406 -47.24 25.63 -14.21
CA SER A 406 -48.69 25.71 -14.32
C SER A 406 -49.38 24.77 -13.31
N GLN A 407 -50.68 24.95 -13.10
CA GLN A 407 -51.45 24.03 -12.24
C GLN A 407 -51.43 22.59 -12.81
N GLY A 408 -51.48 22.45 -14.13
CA GLY A 408 -51.37 21.14 -14.81
C GLY A 408 -50.01 20.49 -14.56
N ASP A 409 -48.91 21.26 -14.68
CA ASP A 409 -47.56 20.77 -14.39
C ASP A 409 -47.42 20.28 -12.94
N GLN A 410 -47.97 21.01 -11.97
CA GLN A 410 -47.95 20.60 -10.56
C GLN A 410 -48.73 19.29 -10.32
N GLN A 411 -49.86 19.10 -11.01
CA GLN A 411 -50.61 17.85 -10.96
C GLN A 411 -49.85 16.71 -11.66
N ALA A 412 -49.19 17.00 -12.78
CA ALA A 412 -48.34 16.02 -13.47
C ALA A 412 -47.18 15.55 -12.56
N LEU A 413 -46.55 16.44 -11.79
CA LEU A 413 -45.51 16.07 -10.83
C LEU A 413 -45.98 15.04 -9.80
N GLN A 414 -47.21 15.13 -9.31
CA GLN A 414 -47.78 14.14 -8.38
C GLN A 414 -47.90 12.76 -9.04
N LYS A 415 -48.32 12.72 -10.32
CA LYS A 415 -48.42 11.48 -11.12
C LYS A 415 -47.04 10.88 -11.37
N LEU A 416 -46.05 11.71 -11.69
CA LEU A 416 -44.67 11.28 -11.91
C LEU A 416 -44.06 10.70 -10.63
N VAL A 417 -44.26 11.35 -9.47
CA VAL A 417 -43.80 10.82 -8.17
C VAL A 417 -44.49 9.49 -7.84
N ALA A 418 -45.79 9.36 -8.13
CA ALA A 418 -46.50 8.09 -7.97
C ALA A 418 -45.92 6.99 -8.87
N ALA A 419 -45.58 7.30 -10.13
CA ALA A 419 -44.94 6.37 -11.03
C ALA A 419 -43.54 5.97 -10.52
N SER A 420 -42.75 6.94 -10.06
CA SER A 420 -41.41 6.72 -9.48
C SER A 420 -41.43 5.79 -8.25
N LYS A 421 -42.45 5.88 -7.38
CA LYS A 421 -42.64 4.93 -6.27
C LYS A 421 -42.89 3.49 -6.75
N ILE A 422 -43.46 3.31 -7.93
CA ILE A 422 -43.65 1.99 -8.55
C ILE A 422 -42.32 1.49 -9.13
N ILE A 423 -41.53 2.37 -9.76
CA ILE A 423 -40.17 2.09 -10.25
C ILE A 423 -39.28 1.54 -9.12
N ASP A 424 -39.37 2.10 -7.91
CA ASP A 424 -38.70 1.58 -6.71
C ASP A 424 -38.97 0.08 -6.50
N SER A 425 -40.22 -0.36 -6.72
CA SER A 425 -40.60 -1.77 -6.51
C SER A 425 -40.00 -2.68 -7.59
N ILE A 426 -39.95 -2.21 -8.83
CA ILE A 426 -39.31 -2.92 -9.93
C ILE A 426 -37.81 -3.08 -9.64
N TYR A 427 -37.15 -2.00 -9.21
CA TYR A 427 -35.74 -2.03 -8.86
C TYR A 427 -35.42 -3.04 -7.75
N PHE A 428 -36.18 -3.05 -6.65
CA PHE A 428 -35.97 -4.04 -5.60
C PHE A 428 -36.13 -5.48 -6.13
N LYS A 429 -37.10 -5.71 -7.02
CA LYS A 429 -37.29 -7.01 -7.70
C LYS A 429 -36.13 -7.36 -8.63
N GLN A 430 -35.55 -6.38 -9.34
CA GLN A 430 -34.36 -6.56 -10.17
C GLN A 430 -33.11 -6.85 -9.34
N LEU A 431 -32.98 -6.24 -8.15
CA LEU A 431 -31.82 -6.40 -7.30
C LEU A 431 -31.73 -7.81 -6.71
N TRP A 432 -32.83 -8.31 -6.14
CA TRP A 432 -32.89 -9.66 -5.58
C TRP A 432 -34.33 -10.13 -5.40
N LYS A 433 -34.61 -11.41 -5.70
CA LYS A 433 -35.95 -12.00 -5.58
C LYS A 433 -36.59 -11.83 -4.18
N GLY A 434 -35.77 -11.81 -3.12
CA GLY A 434 -36.23 -11.64 -1.74
C GLY A 434 -36.29 -10.20 -1.25
N CYS A 435 -35.91 -9.22 -2.08
CA CYS A 435 -35.70 -7.85 -1.63
C CYS A 435 -37.01 -7.14 -1.24
N LEU A 436 -38.08 -7.36 -2.00
CA LEU A 436 -39.40 -6.78 -1.70
C LEU A 436 -39.98 -7.34 -0.38
N GLU A 437 -39.97 -8.67 -0.22
CA GLU A 437 -40.41 -9.31 1.03
C GLU A 437 -39.58 -8.82 2.23
N LEU A 438 -38.27 -8.66 2.03
CA LEU A 438 -37.38 -8.12 3.04
C LEU A 438 -37.74 -6.68 3.41
N LYS A 439 -37.95 -5.80 2.43
CA LYS A 439 -38.38 -4.41 2.64
C LYS A 439 -39.66 -4.36 3.48
N GLU A 440 -40.67 -5.15 3.12
CA GLU A 440 -41.96 -5.20 3.84
C GLU A 440 -41.81 -5.72 5.27
N ARG A 441 -40.94 -6.71 5.48
CA ARG A 441 -40.59 -7.19 6.83
C ARG A 441 -39.94 -6.10 7.66
N LEU A 442 -38.92 -5.43 7.13
CA LEU A 442 -38.21 -4.36 7.83
C LEU A 442 -39.13 -3.17 8.14
N GLN A 443 -40.00 -2.81 7.20
CA GLN A 443 -40.98 -1.74 7.41
C GLN A 443 -41.98 -2.08 8.52
N ARG A 444 -42.49 -3.31 8.58
CA ARG A 444 -43.37 -3.74 9.68
C ARG A 444 -42.64 -3.71 11.02
N ASP A 445 -41.39 -4.15 11.00
CA ASP A 445 -40.57 -4.27 12.20
C ASP A 445 -40.03 -2.92 12.69
N SER A 446 -39.99 -1.89 11.84
CA SER A 446 -39.48 -0.56 12.16
C SER A 446 -40.16 0.12 13.36
N SER A 447 -41.34 -0.35 13.77
CA SER A 447 -42.08 0.14 14.93
C SER A 447 -41.76 -0.61 16.24
N LYS A 448 -41.05 -1.74 16.18
CA LYS A 448 -40.76 -2.61 17.32
C LYS A 448 -39.65 -2.04 18.22
N SER A 449 -38.65 -1.39 17.62
CA SER A 449 -37.53 -0.78 18.35
C SER A 449 -36.85 0.32 17.53
N GLU A 450 -36.06 1.16 18.19
CA GLU A 450 -35.22 2.16 17.52
C GLU A 450 -34.17 1.50 16.59
N LYS A 451 -33.68 0.30 16.95
CA LYS A 451 -32.80 -0.52 16.10
C LYS A 451 -33.49 -0.85 14.77
N ASP A 452 -34.72 -1.37 14.83
CA ASP A 452 -35.45 -1.79 13.63
C ASP A 452 -35.83 -0.58 12.75
N ALA A 453 -36.11 0.57 13.37
CA ALA A 453 -36.34 1.83 12.67
C ALA A 453 -35.11 2.28 11.88
N LEU A 454 -33.93 2.22 12.50
CA LEU A 454 -32.66 2.56 11.85
C LEU A 454 -32.31 1.56 10.74
N LEU A 455 -32.55 0.27 10.95
CA LEU A 455 -32.28 -0.77 9.94
C LEU A 455 -33.13 -0.58 8.69
N TYR A 456 -34.43 -0.30 8.86
CA TYR A 456 -35.30 0.04 7.73
C TYR A 456 -34.88 1.33 7.04
N LYS A 457 -34.50 2.37 7.81
CA LYS A 457 -34.01 3.62 7.23
C LYS A 457 -32.73 3.39 6.41
N TYR A 458 -31.78 2.62 6.93
CA TYR A 458 -30.53 2.30 6.22
C TYR A 458 -30.79 1.50 4.95
N PHE A 459 -31.65 0.49 5.01
CA PHE A 459 -32.12 -0.26 3.83
C PHE A 459 -32.70 0.65 2.75
N MET A 460 -33.49 1.66 3.13
CA MET A 460 -34.07 2.61 2.18
C MET A 460 -33.06 3.61 1.61
N VAL A 461 -32.00 3.95 2.36
CA VAL A 461 -30.90 4.82 1.91
C VAL A 461 -29.99 4.11 0.93
N ILE A 462 -29.55 2.89 1.28
CA ILE A 462 -28.71 2.05 0.44
C ILE A 462 -29.51 1.41 -0.72
N LYS A 463 -30.85 1.45 -0.65
CA LYS A 463 -31.78 0.81 -1.60
C LYS A 463 -31.54 -0.69 -1.74
N GLY A 464 -31.21 -1.36 -0.64
CA GLY A 464 -31.01 -2.81 -0.63
C GLY A 464 -30.33 -3.27 0.65
N PRO A 465 -30.12 -4.59 0.80
CA PRO A 465 -29.52 -5.15 2.02
C PRO A 465 -27.99 -5.25 1.95
N TRP A 466 -27.35 -4.74 0.89
CA TRP A 466 -25.90 -4.78 0.66
C TRP A 466 -25.35 -3.37 0.46
N ASP A 467 -24.26 -3.06 1.16
CA ASP A 467 -23.63 -1.74 1.11
C ASP A 467 -22.37 -1.78 0.23
N ALA A 468 -22.36 -0.98 -0.83
CA ALA A 468 -21.23 -0.91 -1.77
C ALA A 468 -19.96 -0.33 -1.14
N SER A 469 -20.08 0.50 -0.10
CA SER A 469 -18.92 1.04 0.64
C SER A 469 -18.20 -0.02 1.48
N ASP A 470 -18.82 -1.19 1.63
CA ASP A 470 -18.34 -2.33 2.41
C ASP A 470 -18.37 -3.60 1.57
N ASP A 471 -17.80 -3.52 0.36
CA ASP A 471 -17.61 -4.65 -0.57
C ASP A 471 -18.90 -5.47 -0.85
N ASP A 472 -20.06 -4.79 -0.89
CA ASP A 472 -21.38 -5.40 -1.06
C ASP A 472 -21.71 -6.46 0.02
N ASN A 473 -21.16 -6.30 1.23
CA ASN A 473 -21.54 -7.14 2.38
C ASN A 473 -22.96 -6.84 2.82
N SER A 474 -23.68 -7.87 3.29
CA SER A 474 -25.03 -7.66 3.80
C SER A 474 -25.01 -7.22 5.26
N PHE A 475 -25.76 -6.16 5.57
CA PHE A 475 -25.98 -5.70 6.94
C PHE A 475 -27.23 -6.33 7.59
N ILE A 476 -27.88 -7.29 6.93
CA ILE A 476 -29.12 -7.93 7.41
C ILE A 476 -28.93 -9.45 7.52
N GLU A 477 -29.27 -10.01 8.68
CA GLU A 477 -29.16 -11.44 8.92
C GLU A 477 -30.08 -12.28 8.01
N GLY A 478 -29.55 -13.41 7.54
CA GLY A 478 -30.27 -14.35 6.67
C GLY A 478 -30.35 -13.92 5.20
N VAL A 479 -29.79 -12.75 4.84
CA VAL A 479 -29.65 -12.34 3.44
C VAL A 479 -28.43 -13.03 2.83
N PRO A 480 -28.55 -13.62 1.62
CA PRO A 480 -27.42 -14.25 0.95
C PRO A 480 -26.37 -13.22 0.52
N LYS A 481 -25.22 -13.70 0.04
CA LYS A 481 -24.29 -12.83 -0.69
C LYS A 481 -25.00 -12.26 -1.93
N LYS A 482 -24.73 -10.99 -2.25
CA LYS A 482 -25.27 -10.33 -3.44
C LYS A 482 -25.01 -11.17 -4.70
N PRO A 483 -26.07 -11.60 -5.43
CA PRO A 483 -25.88 -12.35 -6.67
C PRO A 483 -25.17 -11.49 -7.72
N LEU A 484 -24.19 -12.05 -8.44
CA LEU A 484 -23.43 -11.29 -9.45
C LEU A 484 -24.33 -10.78 -10.58
N GLY A 485 -25.29 -11.59 -11.03
CA GLY A 485 -26.28 -11.18 -12.02
C GLY A 485 -27.51 -10.51 -11.41
N SER A 486 -27.48 -10.13 -10.12
CA SER A 486 -28.68 -9.70 -9.38
C SER A 486 -29.85 -10.67 -9.62
N ASN A 487 -31.06 -10.18 -9.93
CA ASN A 487 -32.22 -11.00 -10.29
C ASN A 487 -32.62 -10.82 -11.77
N VAL A 488 -31.68 -10.43 -12.64
CA VAL A 488 -31.89 -10.32 -14.10
C VAL A 488 -31.39 -11.55 -14.86
N TYR A 489 -30.78 -12.51 -14.13
CA TYR A 489 -30.41 -13.85 -14.57
C TYR A 489 -30.79 -14.88 -13.50
N PRO A 490 -30.88 -16.19 -13.82
CA PRO A 490 -31.03 -17.22 -12.80
C PRO A 490 -29.80 -17.27 -11.89
N GLU A 491 -30.01 -17.35 -10.57
CA GLU A 491 -28.93 -17.32 -9.57
C GLU A 491 -27.92 -18.47 -9.73
N ASP A 492 -28.33 -19.60 -10.32
CA ASP A 492 -27.51 -20.79 -10.54
C ASP A 492 -26.87 -20.83 -11.94
N MET A 493 -27.13 -19.83 -12.78
CA MET A 493 -26.64 -19.78 -14.16
C MET A 493 -25.13 -19.52 -14.20
N THR A 494 -24.41 -20.32 -14.98
CA THR A 494 -22.98 -20.09 -15.25
C THR A 494 -22.78 -19.22 -16.48
N LYS A 495 -21.62 -18.56 -16.59
CA LYS A 495 -21.28 -17.76 -17.79
C LYS A 495 -21.22 -18.66 -19.04
N GLU A 496 -20.69 -19.86 -18.90
CA GLU A 496 -20.55 -20.83 -19.98
C GLU A 496 -21.92 -21.33 -20.46
N GLU A 497 -22.85 -21.57 -19.53
CA GLU A 497 -24.24 -21.93 -19.85
C GLU A 497 -24.92 -20.81 -20.66
N PHE A 498 -24.82 -19.56 -20.19
CA PHE A 498 -25.37 -18.41 -20.91
C PHE A 498 -24.81 -18.29 -22.32
N LEU A 499 -23.47 -18.32 -22.46
CA LEU A 499 -22.82 -18.19 -23.77
C LEU A 499 -23.23 -19.32 -24.73
N SER A 500 -23.25 -20.56 -24.23
CA SER A 500 -23.67 -21.72 -25.03
C SER A 500 -25.12 -21.62 -25.47
N TRP A 501 -26.01 -21.15 -24.59
CA TRP A 501 -27.42 -20.93 -24.93
C TRP A 501 -27.58 -19.80 -25.97
N VAL A 502 -26.89 -18.67 -25.77
CA VAL A 502 -26.93 -17.54 -26.72
C VAL A 502 -26.50 -17.98 -28.12
N ASP A 503 -25.49 -18.85 -28.24
CA ASP A 503 -25.03 -19.35 -29.54
C ASP A 503 -26.10 -20.16 -30.30
N THR A 504 -27.11 -20.68 -29.61
CA THR A 504 -28.25 -21.41 -30.23
C THR A 504 -29.38 -20.50 -30.72
N LEU A 505 -29.39 -19.23 -30.32
CA LEU A 505 -30.46 -18.28 -30.65
C LEU A 505 -30.33 -17.74 -32.08
N CYS A 506 -31.41 -17.18 -32.62
CA CYS A 506 -31.33 -16.36 -33.83
C CYS A 506 -30.63 -15.02 -33.53
N GLU A 507 -30.15 -14.32 -34.56
CA GLU A 507 -29.36 -13.09 -34.35
C GLU A 507 -30.12 -11.99 -33.58
N ASP A 508 -31.42 -11.85 -33.78
CA ASP A 508 -32.25 -10.89 -33.05
C ASP A 508 -32.33 -11.24 -31.55
N ASP A 509 -32.54 -12.51 -31.23
CA ASP A 509 -32.58 -12.98 -29.84
C ASP A 509 -31.18 -12.98 -29.20
N LYS A 510 -30.10 -13.16 -29.98
CA LYS A 510 -28.73 -12.93 -29.49
C LYS A 510 -28.52 -11.48 -29.08
N LYS A 511 -28.98 -10.52 -29.89
CA LYS A 511 -28.91 -9.08 -29.57
C LYS A 511 -29.68 -8.80 -28.27
N ARG A 512 -30.91 -9.34 -28.14
CA ARG A 512 -31.73 -9.19 -26.92
C ARG A 512 -31.12 -9.84 -25.68
N ALA A 513 -30.60 -11.06 -25.81
CA ALA A 513 -29.94 -11.76 -24.72
C ALA A 513 -28.77 -10.97 -24.15
N ARG A 514 -28.02 -10.27 -25.01
CA ARG A 514 -26.89 -9.40 -24.62
C ARG A 514 -27.27 -7.93 -24.43
N GLY A 515 -28.54 -7.59 -24.62
CA GLY A 515 -29.05 -6.22 -24.57
C GLY A 515 -29.69 -5.86 -23.23
N PHE A 516 -30.21 -4.64 -23.18
CA PHE A 516 -30.62 -3.97 -21.95
C PHE A 516 -31.94 -4.46 -21.33
N TYR A 517 -32.93 -4.81 -22.16
CA TYR A 517 -34.36 -4.79 -21.77
C TYR A 517 -35.02 -6.17 -21.61
N ASP A 518 -34.24 -7.21 -21.37
CA ASP A 518 -34.72 -8.58 -21.20
C ASP A 518 -34.07 -9.24 -19.98
N VAL A 519 -34.88 -9.90 -19.15
CA VAL A 519 -34.37 -10.85 -18.14
C VAL A 519 -34.12 -12.20 -18.79
N ILE A 520 -33.14 -12.92 -18.25
CA ILE A 520 -32.96 -14.34 -18.54
C ILE A 520 -33.59 -15.12 -17.39
N GLU A 521 -34.52 -16.01 -17.69
CA GLU A 521 -35.14 -16.90 -16.69
C GLU A 521 -35.11 -18.35 -17.15
N ARG A 522 -35.39 -19.27 -16.23
CA ARG A 522 -35.59 -20.69 -16.55
C ARG A 522 -37.08 -20.95 -16.80
N ASP A 523 -37.39 -21.68 -17.87
CA ASP A 523 -38.73 -22.19 -18.13
C ASP A 523 -39.09 -23.37 -17.19
N CYS A 524 -40.28 -23.94 -17.36
CA CYS A 524 -40.74 -25.10 -16.58
C CYS A 524 -39.92 -26.39 -16.80
N ASP A 525 -39.16 -26.47 -17.90
CA ASP A 525 -38.26 -27.58 -18.21
C ASP A 525 -36.81 -27.31 -17.73
N GLY A 526 -36.55 -26.15 -17.11
CA GLY A 526 -35.25 -25.73 -16.60
C GLY A 526 -34.33 -25.08 -17.65
N LYS A 527 -34.82 -24.83 -18.87
CA LYS A 527 -34.04 -24.22 -19.96
C LYS A 527 -34.07 -22.70 -19.88
N LEU A 528 -32.99 -22.06 -20.31
CA LEU A 528 -32.93 -20.60 -20.39
C LEU A 528 -33.88 -20.07 -21.47
N GLN A 529 -34.58 -18.98 -21.16
CA GLN A 529 -35.44 -18.24 -22.07
C GLN A 529 -35.32 -16.73 -21.86
N LEU A 530 -35.65 -15.97 -22.91
CA LEU A 530 -35.78 -14.51 -22.86
C LEU A 530 -37.17 -14.12 -22.36
N LYS A 531 -37.22 -13.06 -21.55
CA LYS A 531 -38.46 -12.39 -21.20
C LYS A 531 -38.25 -10.90 -21.13
N GLY A 532 -39.00 -10.17 -21.95
CA GLY A 532 -38.95 -8.71 -22.00
C GLY A 532 -39.33 -8.10 -20.64
N TYR A 533 -38.78 -6.94 -20.32
CA TYR A 533 -39.08 -6.23 -19.07
C TYR A 533 -40.58 -5.90 -18.95
N ASN A 534 -41.23 -5.55 -20.07
CA ASN A 534 -42.69 -5.37 -20.15
C ASN A 534 -43.49 -6.57 -19.62
N GLU A 535 -43.01 -7.80 -19.83
CA GLU A 535 -43.64 -9.02 -19.32
C GLU A 535 -43.16 -9.40 -17.91
N ALA A 536 -41.85 -9.28 -17.65
CA ALA A 536 -41.25 -9.61 -16.35
C ALA A 536 -41.76 -8.72 -15.21
N TYR A 537 -42.07 -7.46 -15.50
CA TYR A 537 -42.50 -6.45 -14.54
C TYR A 537 -43.89 -5.89 -14.86
N LYS A 538 -44.69 -6.61 -15.65
CA LYS A 538 -46.02 -6.19 -16.13
C LYS A 538 -46.92 -5.59 -15.05
N GLU A 539 -46.99 -6.27 -13.90
CA GLU A 539 -47.82 -5.87 -12.75
C GLU A 539 -47.50 -4.46 -12.20
N TYR A 540 -46.28 -3.99 -12.43
CA TYR A 540 -45.81 -2.65 -12.04
C TYR A 540 -45.81 -1.67 -13.22
N LEU A 541 -45.43 -2.16 -14.40
CA LEU A 541 -45.31 -1.32 -15.60
C LEU A 541 -46.66 -0.86 -16.15
N GLU A 542 -47.72 -1.66 -16.07
CA GLU A 542 -49.05 -1.24 -16.50
C GLU A 542 -49.59 -0.04 -15.68
N PRO A 543 -49.59 -0.07 -14.33
CA PRO A 543 -49.97 1.11 -13.53
C PRO A 543 -49.03 2.31 -13.72
N ALA A 544 -47.71 2.08 -13.85
CA ALA A 544 -46.77 3.16 -14.10
C ALA A 544 -47.01 3.82 -15.47
N ALA A 545 -47.29 3.03 -16.51
CA ALA A 545 -47.63 3.51 -17.85
C ALA A 545 -48.91 4.36 -17.83
N GLN A 546 -49.94 3.95 -17.08
CA GLN A 546 -51.15 4.74 -16.91
C GLN A 546 -50.86 6.11 -16.27
N LEU A 547 -50.05 6.14 -15.20
CA LEU A 547 -49.67 7.40 -14.55
C LEU A 547 -48.88 8.33 -15.47
N LEU A 548 -48.00 7.78 -16.31
CA LEU A 548 -47.27 8.55 -17.33
C LEU A 548 -48.21 9.10 -18.42
N GLN A 549 -49.20 8.31 -18.84
CA GLN A 549 -50.23 8.77 -19.78
C GLN A 549 -51.05 9.92 -19.17
N GLU A 550 -51.53 9.77 -17.93
CA GLU A 550 -52.24 10.83 -17.21
C GLU A 550 -51.37 12.10 -17.06
N ALA A 551 -50.09 11.95 -16.72
CA ALA A 551 -49.15 13.07 -16.66
C ALA A 551 -48.97 13.75 -18.03
N SER A 552 -48.95 12.99 -19.12
CA SER A 552 -48.81 13.54 -20.49
C SER A 552 -49.97 14.44 -20.90
N GLU A 553 -51.16 14.24 -20.33
CA GLU A 553 -52.35 15.08 -20.58
C GLU A 553 -52.35 16.37 -19.74
N LEU A 554 -51.53 16.44 -18.69
CA LEU A 554 -51.50 17.52 -17.71
C LEU A 554 -50.35 18.51 -17.93
N VAL A 555 -49.21 18.05 -18.44
CA VAL A 555 -48.03 18.91 -18.67
C VAL A 555 -48.31 20.00 -19.72
N SER A 556 -47.76 21.18 -19.49
CA SER A 556 -47.95 22.34 -20.37
C SER A 556 -47.14 22.29 -21.66
N ASP A 557 -46.02 21.55 -21.67
CA ASP A 557 -45.12 21.43 -22.81
C ASP A 557 -45.45 20.20 -23.67
N ALA A 558 -45.70 20.43 -24.97
CA ALA A 558 -46.11 19.38 -25.90
C ALA A 558 -45.02 18.33 -26.18
N SER A 559 -43.73 18.70 -26.07
CA SER A 559 -42.63 17.76 -26.26
C SER A 559 -42.45 16.85 -25.05
N LEU A 560 -42.65 17.38 -23.84
CA LEU A 560 -42.71 16.57 -22.61
C LEU A 560 -43.91 15.63 -22.65
N SER A 561 -45.09 16.11 -23.08
CA SER A 561 -46.27 15.28 -23.31
C SER A 561 -45.97 14.11 -24.25
N ALA A 562 -45.33 14.39 -25.40
CA ALA A 562 -44.94 13.37 -26.36
C ALA A 562 -43.96 12.34 -25.78
N PHE A 563 -42.99 12.78 -24.97
CA PHE A 563 -42.09 11.87 -24.25
C PHE A 563 -42.85 10.98 -23.27
N LEU A 564 -43.69 11.54 -22.40
CA LEU A 564 -44.41 10.79 -21.38
C LEU A 564 -45.37 9.76 -21.98
N LEU A 565 -46.06 10.12 -23.07
CA LEU A 565 -46.90 9.19 -23.83
C LEU A 565 -46.06 8.10 -24.52
N GLY A 566 -44.93 8.47 -25.10
CA GLY A 566 -43.99 7.51 -25.71
C GLY A 566 -43.44 6.52 -24.68
N ARG A 567 -43.00 7.02 -23.52
CA ARG A 567 -42.47 6.20 -22.42
C ARG A 567 -43.53 5.29 -21.80
N SER A 568 -44.77 5.79 -21.67
CA SER A 568 -45.93 4.98 -21.29
C SER A 568 -46.10 3.79 -22.23
N LYS A 569 -45.98 4.01 -23.55
CA LYS A 569 -46.04 2.93 -24.54
C LYS A 569 -44.85 1.97 -24.44
N SER A 570 -43.62 2.47 -24.26
CA SER A 570 -42.41 1.66 -24.09
C SER A 570 -42.50 0.69 -22.91
N PHE A 571 -43.19 1.07 -21.83
CA PHE A 571 -43.43 0.19 -20.69
C PHE A 571 -44.33 -1.01 -21.02
N ILE A 572 -45.10 -0.93 -22.10
CA ILE A 572 -46.03 -1.99 -22.55
C ILE A 572 -45.42 -2.83 -23.67
N ASP A 573 -44.73 -2.22 -24.62
CA ASP A 573 -44.21 -2.91 -25.82
C ASP A 573 -42.71 -3.24 -25.79
N ASN A 574 -41.98 -2.78 -24.75
CA ASN A 574 -40.55 -2.99 -24.55
C ASN A 574 -39.62 -2.27 -25.57
N ASP A 575 -40.12 -1.36 -26.41
CA ASP A 575 -39.30 -0.53 -27.31
C ASP A 575 -39.03 0.83 -26.68
N TYR A 576 -37.81 1.02 -26.17
CA TYR A 576 -37.39 2.25 -25.51
C TYR A 576 -36.82 3.30 -26.47
N VAL A 577 -36.25 2.89 -27.62
CA VAL A 577 -35.50 3.79 -28.54
C VAL A 577 -36.38 4.94 -29.01
N THR A 578 -37.63 4.65 -29.38
CA THR A 578 -38.59 5.68 -29.82
C THR A 578 -38.85 6.72 -28.73
N SER A 579 -39.01 6.29 -27.47
CA SER A 579 -39.24 7.19 -26.34
C SER A 579 -37.98 7.98 -25.94
N GLU A 580 -36.78 7.38 -26.06
CA GLU A 580 -35.52 8.09 -25.80
C GLU A 580 -35.28 9.21 -26.81
N ILE A 581 -35.61 8.98 -28.08
CA ILE A 581 -35.55 10.04 -29.10
C ILE A 581 -36.50 11.19 -28.74
N SER A 582 -37.69 10.89 -28.21
CA SER A 582 -38.62 11.93 -27.71
C SER A 582 -38.07 12.64 -26.47
N TRP A 583 -37.43 11.90 -25.56
CA TRP A 583 -36.79 12.46 -24.36
C TRP A 583 -35.67 13.45 -24.70
N LEU A 584 -34.80 13.10 -25.65
CA LEU A 584 -33.73 13.96 -26.14
C LEU A 584 -34.25 15.23 -26.84
N LYS A 585 -35.50 15.18 -27.33
CA LYS A 585 -36.19 16.29 -28.01
C LYS A 585 -37.10 17.11 -27.11
N ILE A 586 -37.10 16.86 -25.79
CA ILE A 586 -37.80 17.73 -24.84
C ILE A 586 -37.28 19.16 -25.03
N ALA A 587 -38.19 20.06 -25.36
CA ALA A 587 -37.92 21.43 -25.74
C ALA A 587 -37.26 22.21 -24.60
N GLU A 588 -36.39 23.16 -24.94
CA GLU A 588 -35.72 24.06 -23.99
C GLU A 588 -36.70 24.84 -23.11
N SER A 589 -37.94 25.04 -23.56
CA SER A 589 -39.04 25.68 -22.83
C SER A 589 -39.70 24.80 -21.77
N SER A 590 -39.51 23.48 -21.79
CA SER A 590 -40.16 22.58 -20.83
C SER A 590 -39.68 22.90 -19.41
N PRO A 591 -40.58 23.21 -18.46
CA PRO A 591 -40.18 23.52 -17.09
C PRO A 591 -39.89 22.27 -16.26
N ILE A 592 -40.36 21.11 -16.71
CA ILE A 592 -40.12 19.81 -16.08
C ILE A 592 -39.16 19.01 -16.97
N GLU A 593 -38.18 18.35 -16.33
CA GLU A 593 -37.29 17.37 -16.94
C GLU A 593 -37.45 16.06 -16.17
N VAL A 594 -37.65 14.95 -16.89
CA VAL A 594 -37.89 13.64 -16.28
C VAL A 594 -37.11 12.58 -17.03
N ALA A 595 -36.34 11.78 -16.31
CA ALA A 595 -35.85 10.49 -16.78
C ALA A 595 -36.59 9.40 -15.99
N ILE A 596 -37.22 8.43 -16.65
CA ILE A 596 -37.95 7.35 -15.96
C ILE A 596 -37.99 6.07 -16.79
N GLY A 597 -37.16 5.09 -16.47
CA GLY A 597 -37.01 3.88 -17.28
C GLY A 597 -35.81 3.04 -16.86
N PRO A 598 -35.51 1.99 -17.65
CA PRO A 598 -34.38 1.12 -17.40
C PRO A 598 -33.13 1.64 -18.11
N TYR A 599 -32.16 2.18 -17.34
CA TYR A 599 -31.02 2.91 -17.89
C TYR A 599 -29.67 2.27 -17.56
N GLU A 600 -29.26 2.29 -16.30
CA GLU A 600 -27.90 1.93 -15.90
C GLU A 600 -27.71 0.43 -15.70
N VAL A 601 -26.50 -0.06 -16.00
CA VAL A 601 -26.16 -1.49 -15.99
C VAL A 601 -25.26 -1.91 -14.81
N TYR A 602 -24.97 -0.99 -13.89
CA TYR A 602 -23.99 -1.19 -12.81
C TYR A 602 -24.34 -2.32 -11.85
N LYS A 603 -25.62 -2.71 -11.75
CA LYS A 603 -26.05 -3.82 -10.88
C LYS A 603 -26.01 -5.19 -11.57
N ASP A 604 -25.68 -5.24 -12.86
CA ASP A 604 -25.27 -6.47 -13.55
C ASP A 604 -23.74 -6.63 -13.44
N ASN A 605 -23.29 -7.25 -12.34
CA ASN A 605 -21.88 -7.58 -12.14
C ASN A 605 -21.43 -8.84 -12.91
N LEU A 606 -22.32 -9.47 -13.69
CA LEU A 606 -21.99 -10.66 -14.46
C LEU A 606 -21.49 -10.29 -15.86
N PHE A 607 -22.25 -9.45 -16.55
CA PHE A 607 -21.99 -9.03 -17.94
C PHE A 607 -22.09 -7.51 -18.17
N SER A 608 -22.56 -6.74 -17.18
CA SER A 608 -22.78 -5.29 -17.30
C SER A 608 -23.60 -4.91 -18.54
N SER A 609 -24.69 -5.64 -18.76
CA SER A 609 -25.53 -5.53 -19.96
C SER A 609 -26.99 -5.22 -19.65
N LYS A 610 -27.53 -5.72 -18.52
CA LYS A 610 -28.94 -5.55 -18.16
C LYS A 610 -29.14 -4.23 -17.44
N SER A 611 -30.09 -3.43 -17.93
CA SER A 611 -30.37 -2.13 -17.31
C SER A 611 -31.34 -2.25 -16.14
N PHE A 612 -31.18 -1.36 -15.16
CA PHE A 612 -31.99 -1.30 -13.96
C PHE A 612 -32.92 -0.09 -14.03
N TYR A 613 -34.14 -0.27 -13.51
CA TYR A 613 -35.14 0.78 -13.49
C TYR A 613 -34.75 1.86 -12.50
N GLU A 614 -34.77 3.08 -12.98
CA GLU A 614 -34.56 4.30 -12.19
C GLU A 614 -35.46 5.43 -12.68
N SER A 615 -35.53 6.47 -11.88
CA SER A 615 -36.35 7.64 -12.15
C SER A 615 -35.78 8.85 -11.45
N PHE A 616 -35.71 9.95 -12.19
CA PHE A 616 -35.34 11.26 -11.71
C PHE A 616 -36.38 12.27 -12.18
N ILE A 617 -36.96 12.99 -11.23
CA ILE A 617 -37.96 14.01 -11.48
C ILE A 617 -37.35 15.35 -11.10
N HIS A 618 -37.30 16.25 -12.07
CA HIS A 618 -36.66 17.53 -11.88
C HIS A 618 -37.48 18.70 -12.41
N VAL A 619 -37.15 19.87 -11.89
CA VAL A 619 -37.55 21.17 -12.44
C VAL A 619 -36.32 21.83 -13.05
N ARG A 620 -36.47 22.35 -14.26
CA ARG A 620 -35.36 22.95 -15.01
C ARG A 620 -34.96 24.29 -14.40
N ASP A 621 -33.65 24.51 -14.29
CA ASP A 621 -33.07 25.82 -14.00
C ASP A 621 -32.73 26.50 -15.33
N PHE A 622 -33.63 27.37 -15.80
CA PHE A 622 -33.50 28.01 -17.12
C PHE A 622 -32.29 28.93 -17.22
N ASP A 623 -32.03 29.70 -16.16
CA ASP A 623 -30.93 30.67 -16.15
C ASP A 623 -29.58 29.95 -16.21
N GLU A 624 -29.40 28.90 -15.40
CA GLU A 624 -28.18 28.11 -15.44
C GLU A 624 -28.05 27.31 -16.73
N THR A 625 -29.12 26.69 -17.22
CA THR A 625 -29.08 25.95 -18.49
C THR A 625 -28.60 26.85 -19.64
N LYS A 626 -29.13 28.08 -19.71
CA LYS A 626 -28.69 29.07 -20.69
C LYS A 626 -27.24 29.51 -20.48
N ASN A 627 -26.84 29.71 -19.22
CA ASN A 627 -25.46 30.09 -18.88
C ASN A 627 -24.46 29.01 -19.25
N LEU A 628 -24.82 27.73 -19.12
CA LEU A 628 -23.91 26.62 -19.41
C LEU A 628 -23.88 26.19 -20.88
N ALA A 629 -24.90 26.53 -21.69
CA ALA A 629 -24.94 26.18 -23.11
C ALA A 629 -23.70 26.66 -23.91
N LYS A 630 -23.10 27.79 -23.51
CA LYS A 630 -21.86 28.32 -24.12
C LYS A 630 -20.64 27.38 -23.99
N PHE A 631 -20.67 26.43 -23.04
CA PHE A 631 -19.57 25.47 -22.84
C PHE A 631 -19.58 24.36 -23.88
N THR A 632 -20.75 23.93 -24.34
CA THR A 632 -20.86 23.00 -25.47
C THR A 632 -20.24 23.58 -26.75
N ASP A 633 -20.34 24.89 -26.96
CA ASP A 633 -19.70 25.56 -28.10
C ASP A 633 -18.19 25.74 -27.94
N SER A 634 -17.68 25.59 -26.71
CA SER A 634 -16.25 25.69 -26.40
C SER A 634 -15.49 24.36 -26.58
N LEU A 635 -16.18 23.24 -26.82
CA LEU A 635 -15.60 21.90 -27.00
C LEU A 635 -14.45 21.87 -28.00
N GLN A 636 -14.68 22.41 -29.21
CA GLN A 636 -13.67 22.44 -30.27
C GLN A 636 -12.50 23.37 -29.92
N PHE A 637 -12.78 24.46 -29.20
CA PHE A 637 -11.75 25.37 -28.73
C PHE A 637 -10.86 24.71 -27.68
N ILE A 638 -11.42 23.94 -26.73
CA ILE A 638 -10.65 23.16 -25.77
C ILE A 638 -9.80 22.12 -26.50
N GLU A 639 -10.41 21.34 -27.40
CA GLU A 639 -9.72 20.29 -28.17
C GLU A 639 -8.51 20.83 -28.94
N SER A 640 -8.68 21.96 -29.63
CA SER A 640 -7.59 22.55 -30.43
C SER A 640 -6.42 23.03 -29.57
N HIS A 641 -6.67 23.34 -28.29
CA HIS A 641 -5.68 23.83 -27.32
C HIS A 641 -5.16 22.76 -26.37
N LEU A 642 -5.61 21.50 -26.46
CA LEU A 642 -5.07 20.42 -25.64
C LEU A 642 -3.53 20.35 -25.79
N PRO A 643 -2.80 20.08 -24.70
CA PRO A 643 -1.34 20.13 -24.67
C PRO A 643 -0.67 18.90 -25.32
N VAL A 644 -1.24 18.41 -26.42
CA VAL A 644 -0.79 17.23 -27.17
C VAL A 644 -0.65 17.55 -28.67
N PRO A 645 0.22 16.82 -29.40
CA PRO A 645 0.25 16.90 -30.87
C PRO A 645 -1.10 16.58 -31.52
N ASP A 646 -1.36 17.14 -32.71
CA ASP A 646 -2.67 17.04 -33.39
C ASP A 646 -3.14 15.60 -33.63
N LYS A 647 -2.23 14.64 -33.77
CA LYS A 647 -2.58 13.21 -33.96
C LYS A 647 -3.32 12.59 -32.77
N TYR A 648 -3.24 13.17 -31.58
CA TYR A 648 -3.95 12.71 -30.38
C TYR A 648 -5.31 13.41 -30.18
N LYS A 649 -5.62 14.43 -31.00
CA LYS A 649 -6.85 15.20 -30.86
C LYS A 649 -8.03 14.47 -31.51
N ASN A 650 -9.19 14.56 -30.87
CA ASN A 650 -10.45 14.05 -31.39
C ASN A 650 -10.92 14.91 -32.58
N THR A 651 -11.20 14.25 -33.70
CA THR A 651 -11.76 14.89 -34.90
C THR A 651 -13.28 14.75 -35.00
N GLU A 652 -13.88 13.93 -34.14
CA GLU A 652 -15.31 13.61 -34.11
C GLU A 652 -15.92 13.99 -32.76
N LEU A 653 -15.75 15.26 -32.35
CA LEU A 653 -16.34 15.76 -31.11
C LEU A 653 -17.87 15.67 -31.15
N LYS A 654 -18.45 14.99 -30.16
CA LYS A 654 -19.89 14.94 -29.96
C LYS A 654 -20.29 16.02 -28.96
N LYS A 655 -21.20 16.90 -29.39
CA LYS A 655 -21.76 17.95 -28.52
C LYS A 655 -22.94 17.37 -27.75
N PRO A 656 -22.86 17.16 -26.42
CA PRO A 656 -24.03 16.77 -25.65
C PRO A 656 -24.97 17.96 -25.50
N THR A 657 -26.28 17.68 -25.47
CA THR A 657 -27.26 18.64 -24.96
C THR A 657 -27.08 18.75 -23.46
N ILE A 658 -26.98 19.96 -22.91
CA ILE A 658 -26.74 20.16 -21.48
C ILE A 658 -27.98 20.78 -20.87
N VAL A 659 -28.47 20.20 -19.77
CA VAL A 659 -29.58 20.74 -18.99
C VAL A 659 -29.19 20.83 -17.53
N VAL A 660 -29.53 21.94 -16.89
CA VAL A 660 -29.37 22.12 -15.45
C VAL A 660 -30.73 22.01 -14.80
N VAL A 661 -30.80 21.20 -13.75
CA VAL A 661 -32.06 20.87 -13.11
C VAL A 661 -31.92 20.86 -11.59
N ASN A 662 -33.04 20.98 -10.91
CA ASN A 662 -33.17 20.77 -9.48
C ASN A 662 -34.05 19.52 -9.26
N GLU A 663 -33.48 18.50 -8.62
CA GLU A 663 -34.18 17.25 -8.30
C GLU A 663 -35.19 17.45 -7.18
N ILE A 664 -36.42 16.99 -7.42
CA ILE A 664 -37.52 17.05 -6.46
C ILE A 664 -37.92 15.66 -5.96
N TYR A 665 -37.59 14.60 -6.71
CA TYR A 665 -37.77 13.21 -6.32
C TYR A 665 -36.94 12.28 -7.20
N SER A 666 -36.48 11.16 -6.62
CA SER A 666 -35.86 10.07 -7.35
C SER A 666 -36.21 8.71 -6.76
N GLY A 667 -36.16 7.66 -7.58
CA GLY A 667 -36.50 6.28 -7.21
C GLY A 667 -35.92 5.26 -8.18
N GLY A 668 -35.85 4.00 -7.76
CA GLY A 668 -35.14 2.92 -8.44
C GLY A 668 -33.67 2.88 -8.08
N ASP A 669 -32.78 2.75 -9.09
CA ASP A 669 -31.31 2.69 -8.92
C ASP A 669 -30.66 4.03 -8.53
N THR A 670 -31.19 4.66 -7.49
CA THR A 670 -30.79 6.01 -7.05
C THR A 670 -30.26 5.96 -5.61
N SER A 671 -29.51 4.90 -5.28
CA SER A 671 -28.88 4.70 -3.98
C SER A 671 -27.81 5.76 -3.71
N VAL A 672 -27.44 5.94 -2.44
CA VAL A 672 -26.26 6.76 -2.10
C VAL A 672 -24.94 6.06 -2.51
N PRO A 673 -23.88 6.81 -2.87
CA PRO A 673 -23.83 8.26 -3.07
C PRO A 673 -24.79 8.74 -4.18
N MET A 674 -25.51 9.83 -3.95
CA MET A 674 -26.50 10.34 -4.90
C MET A 674 -25.84 10.77 -6.21
N THR A 675 -26.51 10.50 -7.33
CA THR A 675 -26.12 10.99 -8.66
C THR A 675 -26.02 12.51 -8.69
N ALA A 676 -24.86 13.05 -9.08
CA ALA A 676 -24.62 14.49 -9.19
C ALA A 676 -24.94 15.04 -10.60
N ALA A 677 -24.71 14.19 -11.60
CA ALA A 677 -24.99 14.41 -13.00
C ALA A 677 -25.18 13.03 -13.67
N TYR A 678 -25.86 12.99 -14.80
CA TYR A 678 -25.96 11.78 -15.61
C TYR A 678 -26.01 12.13 -17.10
N ASN A 679 -25.54 11.21 -17.94
CA ASN A 679 -25.56 11.35 -19.40
C ASN A 679 -26.34 10.18 -19.99
N LEU A 680 -27.51 10.46 -20.55
CA LEU A 680 -28.44 9.45 -21.05
C LEU A 680 -28.86 9.76 -22.50
N PRO A 681 -29.44 8.78 -23.23
CA PRO A 681 -29.59 7.37 -22.87
C PRO A 681 -28.27 6.59 -23.00
N ASN A 682 -28.24 5.36 -22.47
CA ASN A 682 -27.13 4.41 -22.66
C ASN A 682 -27.21 3.61 -23.98
N ASP A 683 -28.41 3.49 -24.56
CA ASP A 683 -28.65 2.70 -25.77
C ASP A 683 -27.97 3.36 -26.99
N GLU A 684 -27.02 2.65 -27.60
CA GLU A 684 -26.22 3.17 -28.71
C GLU A 684 -27.04 3.46 -29.97
N GLU A 685 -28.19 2.80 -30.14
CA GLU A 685 -29.10 3.05 -31.26
C GLU A 685 -29.79 4.41 -31.09
N ALA A 686 -30.25 4.72 -29.89
CA ALA A 686 -30.80 6.03 -29.57
C ALA A 686 -29.74 7.14 -29.67
N ILE A 687 -28.53 6.90 -29.13
CA ILE A 687 -27.41 7.84 -29.22
C ILE A 687 -27.04 8.14 -30.67
N LYS A 688 -27.01 7.12 -31.53
CA LYS A 688 -26.68 7.28 -32.95
C LYS A 688 -27.71 8.16 -33.69
N ILE A 689 -28.97 8.11 -33.30
CA ILE A 689 -30.06 8.83 -33.96
C ILE A 689 -30.19 10.27 -33.45
N ALA A 690 -30.11 10.48 -32.14
CA ALA A 690 -30.50 11.73 -31.51
C ALA A 690 -29.45 12.33 -30.56
N GLY A 691 -28.31 11.66 -30.38
CA GLY A 691 -27.24 12.11 -29.47
C GLY A 691 -27.51 11.72 -28.01
N ALA A 692 -26.89 12.45 -27.09
CA ALA A 692 -27.04 12.23 -25.65
C ALA A 692 -27.30 13.57 -24.94
N LYS A 693 -27.91 13.51 -23.77
CA LYS A 693 -28.21 14.66 -22.92
C LYS A 693 -27.52 14.48 -21.57
N LEU A 694 -26.68 15.45 -21.24
CA LEU A 694 -26.05 15.62 -19.95
C LEU A 694 -26.96 16.44 -19.04
N THR A 695 -27.42 15.83 -17.95
CA THR A 695 -28.25 16.48 -16.93
C THR A 695 -27.42 16.75 -15.68
N LEU A 696 -27.30 18.01 -15.28
CA LEU A 696 -26.60 18.45 -14.06
C LEU A 696 -27.61 18.75 -12.95
N ILE A 697 -27.50 18.06 -11.82
CA ILE A 697 -28.45 18.17 -10.72
C ILE A 697 -27.92 19.17 -9.68
N LYS A 698 -28.25 20.45 -9.87
CA LYS A 698 -27.68 21.59 -9.14
C LYS A 698 -27.92 21.51 -7.63
N ASN A 699 -29.14 21.25 -7.19
CA ASN A 699 -29.46 21.19 -5.75
C ASN A 699 -28.81 19.99 -5.03
N VAL A 700 -28.65 18.84 -5.70
CA VAL A 700 -27.88 17.70 -5.17
C VAL A 700 -26.40 18.08 -5.05
N GLN A 701 -25.81 18.66 -6.08
CA GLN A 701 -24.42 19.13 -6.05
C GLN A 701 -24.21 20.18 -4.96
N TYR A 702 -25.16 21.10 -4.76
CA TYR A 702 -25.11 22.09 -3.68
C TYR A 702 -25.16 21.43 -2.30
N GLY A 703 -26.06 20.45 -2.11
CA GLY A 703 -26.12 19.67 -0.88
C GLY A 703 -24.79 18.96 -0.56
N LYS A 704 -24.15 18.35 -1.57
CA LYS A 704 -22.81 17.73 -1.44
C LYS A 704 -21.74 18.77 -1.11
N PHE A 705 -21.78 19.93 -1.76
CA PHE A 705 -20.84 21.02 -1.51
C PHE A 705 -20.92 21.52 -0.06
N GLU A 706 -22.12 21.78 0.43
CA GLU A 706 -22.33 22.31 1.78
C GLU A 706 -22.07 21.25 2.86
N SER A 707 -22.60 20.04 2.68
CA SER A 707 -22.59 18.99 3.71
C SER A 707 -21.31 18.17 3.76
N VAL A 708 -20.54 18.14 2.67
CA VAL A 708 -19.35 17.29 2.54
C VAL A 708 -18.13 18.12 2.19
N LEU A 709 -18.13 18.84 1.05
CA LEU A 709 -16.93 19.51 0.56
C LEU A 709 -16.46 20.63 1.49
N THR A 710 -17.39 21.43 2.02
CA THR A 710 -17.07 22.55 2.91
C THR A 710 -16.48 22.09 4.26
N PRO A 711 -17.03 21.08 4.95
CA PRO A 711 -16.36 20.47 6.11
C PRO A 711 -14.97 19.90 5.78
N ILE A 712 -14.82 19.22 4.63
CA ILE A 712 -13.51 18.72 4.18
C ILE A 712 -12.52 19.87 4.05
N SER A 713 -12.89 20.95 3.35
CA SER A 713 -11.98 22.07 3.11
C SER A 713 -11.50 22.73 4.40
N ASN A 714 -12.35 22.82 5.41
CA ASN A 714 -11.98 23.41 6.71
C ASN A 714 -10.89 22.60 7.43
N LEU A 715 -10.91 21.28 7.26
CA LEU A 715 -10.01 20.34 7.91
C LEU A 715 -8.72 20.13 7.10
N VAL A 716 -8.79 20.01 5.78
CA VAL A 716 -7.63 19.64 4.94
C VAL A 716 -6.87 20.83 4.39
N LEU A 717 -7.52 21.96 4.12
CA LEU A 717 -6.87 23.13 3.51
C LEU A 717 -6.26 24.07 4.55
N VAL A 718 -5.19 24.74 4.16
CA VAL A 718 -4.64 25.90 4.89
C VAL A 718 -5.69 27.03 4.96
N GLU A 719 -5.74 27.71 6.11
CA GLU A 719 -6.80 28.69 6.42
C GLU A 719 -6.88 29.83 5.39
N GLU A 720 -5.72 30.31 4.92
CA GLU A 720 -5.65 31.42 3.96
C GLU A 720 -6.30 31.13 2.59
N GLN A 721 -6.39 29.85 2.20
CA GLN A 721 -6.98 29.44 0.92
C GLN A 721 -8.45 29.02 1.04
N GLN A 722 -8.96 28.73 2.24
CA GLN A 722 -10.34 28.26 2.43
C GLN A 722 -11.39 29.23 1.85
N LYS A 723 -11.09 30.54 1.81
CA LYS A 723 -11.94 31.57 1.17
C LYS A 723 -12.16 31.37 -0.34
N HIS A 724 -11.36 30.54 -0.99
CA HIS A 724 -11.47 30.25 -2.42
C HIS A 724 -12.34 29.01 -2.71
N VAL A 725 -12.85 28.32 -1.68
CA VAL A 725 -13.78 27.20 -1.87
C VAL A 725 -15.14 27.77 -2.31
N ASP A 726 -15.56 27.43 -3.52
CA ASP A 726 -16.69 28.07 -4.19
C ASP A 726 -17.60 27.05 -4.90
N PHE A 727 -18.92 27.21 -4.73
CA PHE A 727 -19.89 26.29 -5.32
C PHE A 727 -19.92 26.39 -6.85
N GLY A 728 -19.82 27.60 -7.41
CA GLY A 728 -19.78 27.81 -8.85
C GLY A 728 -18.57 27.11 -9.48
N ALA A 729 -17.40 27.18 -8.83
CA ALA A 729 -16.22 26.44 -9.24
C ALA A 729 -16.41 24.92 -9.19
N PHE A 730 -17.00 24.39 -8.10
CA PHE A 730 -17.31 22.96 -7.97
C PHE A 730 -18.28 22.49 -9.06
N PHE A 731 -19.41 23.17 -9.19
CA PHE A 731 -20.48 22.85 -10.15
C PHE A 731 -19.99 22.96 -11.61
N THR A 732 -19.23 24.02 -11.92
CA THR A 732 -18.68 24.20 -13.28
C THR A 732 -17.58 23.17 -13.58
N HIS A 733 -16.78 22.76 -12.59
CA HIS A 733 -15.79 21.69 -12.81
C HIS A 733 -16.47 20.35 -13.11
N VAL A 734 -17.56 19.99 -12.40
CA VAL A 734 -18.36 18.79 -12.72
C VAL A 734 -18.86 18.85 -14.16
N LEU A 735 -19.42 19.99 -14.59
CA LEU A 735 -19.80 20.16 -16.01
C LEU A 735 -18.60 19.92 -16.95
N LEU A 736 -17.46 20.56 -16.67
CA LEU A 736 -16.29 20.48 -17.56
C LEU A 736 -15.68 19.09 -17.59
N HIS A 737 -15.75 18.33 -16.49
CA HIS A 737 -15.42 16.92 -16.42
C HIS A 737 -16.25 16.11 -17.43
N GLU A 738 -17.58 16.27 -17.39
CA GLU A 738 -18.50 15.52 -18.25
C GLU A 738 -18.27 15.82 -19.74
N VAL A 739 -18.03 17.10 -20.04
CA VAL A 739 -17.69 17.56 -21.39
C VAL A 739 -16.31 17.03 -21.83
N ALA A 740 -15.35 16.97 -20.91
CA ALA A 740 -13.99 16.50 -21.17
C ALA A 740 -13.89 15.01 -21.48
N HIS A 741 -14.90 14.19 -21.16
CA HIS A 741 -14.97 12.82 -21.69
C HIS A 741 -14.92 12.81 -23.22
N SER A 742 -15.53 13.79 -23.89
CA SER A 742 -15.53 13.90 -25.35
C SER A 742 -14.19 14.39 -25.93
N ASN A 743 -13.33 14.99 -25.11
CA ASN A 743 -12.03 15.49 -25.52
C ASN A 743 -10.96 14.38 -25.53
N GLY A 744 -9.97 14.53 -26.42
CA GLY A 744 -8.85 13.59 -26.51
C GLY A 744 -9.15 12.27 -27.23
N PRO A 745 -8.17 11.35 -27.27
CA PRO A 745 -8.26 10.16 -28.10
C PRO A 745 -9.30 9.17 -27.57
N HIS A 746 -10.19 8.72 -28.45
CA HIS A 746 -11.14 7.63 -28.19
C HIS A 746 -10.71 6.32 -28.87
N HIS A 747 -9.84 6.44 -29.88
CA HIS A 747 -9.22 5.34 -30.60
C HIS A 747 -7.70 5.45 -30.49
N ILE A 748 -7.01 4.32 -30.65
CA ILE A 748 -5.55 4.31 -30.66
C ILE A 748 -5.06 5.04 -31.91
N VAL A 749 -4.11 5.96 -31.73
CA VAL A 749 -3.64 6.86 -32.80
C VAL A 749 -3.10 6.09 -34.00
N ASP A 750 -2.39 4.98 -33.75
CA ASP A 750 -1.80 4.14 -34.79
C ASP A 750 -2.71 2.94 -35.17
N ASP A 751 -3.91 2.84 -34.59
CA ASP A 751 -4.92 1.81 -34.90
C ASP A 751 -6.35 2.32 -34.60
N SER A 752 -6.95 2.99 -35.58
CA SER A 752 -8.26 3.61 -35.46
C SER A 752 -9.43 2.63 -35.29
N ASN A 753 -9.22 1.32 -35.50
CA ASN A 753 -10.26 0.31 -35.30
C ASN A 753 -10.35 -0.14 -33.83
N THR A 754 -9.30 0.12 -33.05
CA THR A 754 -9.24 -0.25 -31.64
C THR A 754 -9.55 0.97 -30.77
N THR A 755 -10.55 0.86 -29.91
CA THR A 755 -10.90 1.92 -28.96
C THR A 755 -9.94 1.93 -27.77
N VAL A 756 -9.71 3.09 -27.17
CA VAL A 756 -8.93 3.22 -25.92
C VAL A 756 -9.50 2.31 -24.84
N ARG A 757 -10.84 2.24 -24.72
CA ARG A 757 -11.54 1.35 -23.78
C ARG A 757 -11.14 -0.11 -23.97
N SER A 758 -11.28 -0.62 -25.21
CA SER A 758 -10.95 -2.02 -25.52
C SER A 758 -9.47 -2.32 -25.33
N ARG A 759 -8.59 -1.35 -25.58
CA ARG A 759 -7.15 -1.51 -25.41
C ARG A 759 -6.71 -1.44 -23.96
N MET A 760 -7.36 -0.65 -23.09
CA MET A 760 -6.93 -0.44 -21.70
C MET A 760 -7.59 -1.37 -20.70
N GLU A 761 -8.73 -1.99 -21.05
CA GLU A 761 -9.43 -2.98 -20.22
C GLU A 761 -9.60 -2.51 -18.75
N GLU A 762 -9.02 -3.22 -17.78
CA GLU A 762 -9.16 -2.96 -16.34
C GLU A 762 -8.58 -1.61 -15.89
N LEU A 763 -7.73 -1.00 -16.70
CA LEU A 763 -7.13 0.32 -16.43
C LEU A 763 -7.94 1.46 -17.03
N HIS A 764 -8.91 1.17 -17.90
CA HIS A 764 -9.63 2.19 -18.67
C HIS A 764 -10.38 3.15 -17.76
N SER A 765 -11.27 2.65 -16.90
CA SER A 765 -12.16 3.51 -16.12
C SER A 765 -11.37 4.47 -15.24
N THR A 766 -10.38 3.98 -14.47
CA THR A 766 -9.54 4.85 -13.63
C THR A 766 -8.83 5.94 -14.43
N LEU A 767 -8.28 5.62 -15.61
CA LEU A 767 -7.57 6.60 -16.44
C LEU A 767 -8.52 7.57 -17.14
N GLU A 768 -9.71 7.11 -17.54
CA GLU A 768 -10.73 7.93 -18.18
C GLU A 768 -11.31 8.96 -17.20
N GLU A 769 -11.57 8.57 -15.95
CA GLU A 769 -11.96 9.52 -14.89
C GLU A 769 -10.85 10.53 -14.59
N ALA A 770 -9.60 10.05 -14.46
CA ALA A 770 -8.47 10.94 -14.26
C ALA A 770 -8.27 11.91 -15.44
N LYS A 771 -8.53 11.47 -16.68
CA LYS A 771 -8.52 12.32 -17.88
C LYS A 771 -9.60 13.38 -17.81
N ALA A 772 -10.84 12.99 -17.57
CA ALA A 772 -11.99 13.89 -17.56
C ALA A 772 -11.83 14.99 -16.51
N ASP A 773 -11.46 14.62 -15.28
CA ASP A 773 -11.21 15.56 -14.19
C ASP A 773 -10.12 16.60 -14.53
N ILE A 774 -8.93 16.13 -14.94
CA ILE A 774 -7.80 17.02 -15.15
C ILE A 774 -7.94 17.86 -16.42
N THR A 775 -8.53 17.29 -17.47
CA THR A 775 -8.84 18.01 -18.71
C THR A 775 -9.95 19.03 -18.47
N GLY A 776 -10.93 18.72 -17.62
CA GLY A 776 -11.94 19.68 -17.17
C GLY A 776 -11.32 20.87 -16.43
N LEU A 777 -10.32 20.62 -15.57
CA LEU A 777 -9.59 21.69 -14.87
C LEU A 777 -8.68 22.50 -15.81
N PHE A 778 -8.06 21.86 -16.81
CA PHE A 778 -7.34 22.53 -17.89
C PHE A 778 -8.28 23.42 -18.73
N ALA A 779 -9.45 22.90 -19.09
CA ALA A 779 -10.48 23.65 -19.80
C ALA A 779 -10.97 24.85 -18.99
N ALA A 780 -11.17 24.70 -17.68
CA ALA A 780 -11.53 25.80 -16.79
C ALA A 780 -10.52 26.96 -16.89
N SER A 781 -9.22 26.66 -16.89
CA SER A 781 -8.18 27.68 -17.06
C SER A 781 -8.29 28.44 -18.38
N LEU A 782 -8.43 27.71 -19.50
CA LEU A 782 -8.58 28.31 -20.82
C LEU A 782 -9.83 29.20 -20.92
N LEU A 783 -10.94 28.75 -20.37
CA LEU A 783 -12.24 29.41 -20.48
C LEU A 783 -12.39 30.61 -19.53
N VAL A 784 -11.69 30.62 -18.39
CA VAL A 784 -11.57 31.82 -17.56
C VAL A 784 -10.68 32.85 -18.28
N LYS A 785 -9.54 32.43 -18.84
CA LYS A 785 -8.59 33.35 -19.52
C LYS A 785 -9.16 33.98 -20.79
N ASN A 786 -10.04 33.30 -21.51
CA ASN A 786 -10.70 33.84 -22.69
C ASN A 786 -12.03 34.57 -22.37
N ASN A 787 -12.41 34.69 -21.09
CA ASN A 787 -13.65 35.30 -20.59
C ASN A 787 -14.96 34.56 -20.95
N THR A 788 -14.91 33.27 -21.29
CA THR A 788 -16.12 32.45 -21.45
C THR A 788 -16.73 32.14 -20.08
N ILE A 789 -15.90 31.78 -19.09
CA ILE A 789 -16.29 31.70 -17.67
C ILE A 789 -16.07 33.07 -17.05
N THR A 790 -17.11 33.63 -16.46
CA THR A 790 -17.08 34.91 -15.74
C THR A 790 -17.63 34.70 -14.33
N GLY A 791 -17.13 35.47 -13.36
CA GLY A 791 -17.58 35.40 -11.96
C GLY A 791 -16.95 34.31 -11.10
N ILE A 792 -16.09 33.45 -11.68
CA ILE A 792 -15.30 32.43 -10.96
C ILE A 792 -13.81 32.67 -11.29
N THR A 793 -12.94 32.69 -10.29
CA THR A 793 -11.49 32.88 -10.48
C THR A 793 -10.76 31.54 -10.63
N LEU A 794 -9.53 31.58 -11.16
CA LEU A 794 -8.69 30.38 -11.26
C LEU A 794 -8.33 29.82 -9.88
N GLU A 795 -8.08 30.70 -8.91
CA GLU A 795 -7.82 30.29 -7.52
C GLU A 795 -9.01 29.52 -6.95
N GLN A 796 -10.25 29.95 -7.26
CA GLN A 796 -11.45 29.23 -6.83
C GLN A 796 -11.54 27.84 -7.46
N PHE A 797 -11.27 27.70 -8.76
CA PHE A 797 -11.22 26.38 -9.41
C PHE A 797 -10.18 25.46 -8.76
N TYR A 798 -8.93 25.90 -8.65
CA TYR A 798 -7.86 25.03 -8.16
C TYR A 798 -8.03 24.65 -6.68
N VAL A 799 -8.45 25.59 -5.83
CA VAL A 799 -8.63 25.32 -4.40
C VAL A 799 -9.86 24.44 -4.14
N THR A 800 -10.96 24.70 -4.83
CA THR A 800 -12.17 23.87 -4.73
C THR A 800 -11.91 22.46 -5.26
N TYR A 801 -11.18 22.34 -6.37
CA TYR A 801 -10.75 21.06 -6.92
C TYR A 801 -9.86 20.27 -5.94
N LEU A 802 -8.88 20.94 -5.31
CA LEU A 802 -8.02 20.33 -4.29
C LEU A 802 -8.84 19.78 -3.10
N ALA A 803 -9.82 20.53 -2.59
CA ALA A 803 -10.71 20.02 -1.55
C ALA A 803 -11.52 18.81 -2.04
N SER A 804 -12.00 18.86 -3.29
CA SER A 804 -12.84 17.80 -3.88
C SER A 804 -12.06 16.52 -4.13
N ALA A 805 -10.75 16.60 -4.37
CA ALA A 805 -9.89 15.41 -4.45
C ALA A 805 -10.00 14.55 -3.17
N PHE A 806 -9.98 15.17 -1.99
CA PHE A 806 -10.17 14.43 -0.72
C PHE A 806 -11.60 13.89 -0.54
N ARG A 807 -12.61 14.55 -1.11
CA ARG A 807 -13.98 14.03 -1.13
C ARG A 807 -14.04 12.73 -1.95
N SER A 808 -13.52 12.74 -3.16
CA SER A 808 -13.61 11.59 -4.07
C SER A 808 -12.68 10.43 -3.67
N ILE A 809 -11.49 10.70 -3.11
CA ILE A 809 -10.59 9.64 -2.62
C ILE A 809 -11.25 8.79 -1.52
N ARG A 810 -12.19 9.36 -0.75
CA ARG A 810 -12.96 8.64 0.29
C ARG A 810 -13.92 7.59 -0.27
N PHE A 811 -14.22 7.60 -1.57
CA PHE A 811 -14.96 6.52 -2.22
C PHE A 811 -14.15 5.22 -2.31
N GLY A 812 -12.81 5.30 -2.15
CA GLY A 812 -11.92 4.16 -2.09
C GLY A 812 -11.12 3.96 -3.38
N LEU A 813 -9.97 3.28 -3.27
CA LEU A 813 -9.06 3.04 -4.39
C LEU A 813 -9.50 1.90 -5.32
N ASN A 814 -10.53 1.15 -4.94
CA ASN A 814 -11.15 0.14 -5.80
C ASN A 814 -12.19 0.76 -6.76
N GLU A 815 -12.57 2.02 -6.53
CA GLU A 815 -13.50 2.79 -7.35
C GLU A 815 -12.72 3.68 -8.33
N ALA A 816 -13.23 3.86 -9.55
CA ALA A 816 -12.51 4.50 -10.65
C ALA A 816 -12.21 5.97 -10.36
N HIS A 817 -13.18 6.74 -9.86
CA HIS A 817 -12.99 8.15 -9.51
C HIS A 817 -12.05 8.30 -8.32
N GLY A 818 -12.21 7.49 -7.27
CA GLY A 818 -11.35 7.51 -6.08
C GLY A 818 -9.89 7.25 -6.42
N ARG A 819 -9.62 6.22 -7.25
CA ARG A 819 -8.26 5.91 -7.72
C ARG A 819 -7.74 6.97 -8.71
N GLY A 820 -8.60 7.47 -9.60
CA GLY A 820 -8.27 8.55 -10.54
C GLY A 820 -7.90 9.85 -9.82
N GLN A 821 -8.57 10.17 -8.72
CA GLN A 821 -8.27 11.34 -7.89
C GLN A 821 -6.99 11.18 -7.07
N ALA A 822 -6.69 9.96 -6.59
CA ALA A 822 -5.39 9.66 -5.98
C ALA A 822 -4.24 9.88 -6.97
N ILE A 823 -4.41 9.48 -8.25
CA ILE A 823 -3.44 9.73 -9.32
C ILE A 823 -3.18 11.23 -9.46
N GLN A 824 -4.25 12.00 -9.58
CA GLN A 824 -4.18 13.44 -9.83
C GLN A 824 -3.55 14.19 -8.64
N LEU A 825 -3.99 13.90 -7.41
CA LEU A 825 -3.41 14.49 -6.20
C LEU A 825 -1.90 14.22 -6.11
N ASN A 826 -1.49 12.97 -6.28
CA ASN A 826 -0.07 12.61 -6.16
C ASN A 826 0.79 13.20 -7.29
N TYR A 827 0.29 13.21 -8.52
CA TYR A 827 1.02 13.80 -9.64
C TYR A 827 1.17 15.32 -9.46
N LEU A 828 0.10 16.01 -9.05
CA LEU A 828 0.13 17.46 -8.84
C LEU A 828 1.02 17.83 -7.65
N VAL A 829 1.12 16.99 -6.61
CA VAL A 829 2.11 17.17 -5.54
C VAL A 829 3.54 16.97 -6.05
N ASP A 830 3.82 15.90 -6.79
CA ASP A 830 5.17 15.61 -7.31
C ASP A 830 5.67 16.67 -8.30
N ASN A 831 4.75 17.34 -9.00
CA ASN A 831 5.04 18.41 -9.96
C ASN A 831 4.84 19.82 -9.36
N GLY A 832 4.71 19.93 -8.04
CA GLY A 832 4.69 21.21 -7.32
C GLY A 832 3.44 22.06 -7.54
N GLY A 833 2.37 21.53 -8.13
CA GLY A 833 1.08 22.21 -8.24
C GLY A 833 0.29 22.22 -6.92
N PHE A 834 0.43 21.16 -6.12
CA PHE A 834 -0.08 21.09 -4.75
C PHE A 834 1.06 20.87 -3.75
N GLU A 835 0.90 21.39 -2.55
CA GLU A 835 1.92 21.33 -1.51
C GLU A 835 1.31 20.99 -0.15
N TYR A 836 2.05 20.24 0.65
CA TYR A 836 1.73 20.04 2.07
C TYR A 836 2.51 21.05 2.90
N GLU A 837 1.82 21.81 3.74
CA GLU A 837 2.43 22.77 4.65
C GLU A 837 3.18 22.06 5.79
N ASP A 838 4.40 22.51 6.06
CA ASP A 838 5.22 21.99 7.15
C ASP A 838 4.59 22.32 8.51
N GLY A 839 4.58 21.35 9.42
CA GLY A 839 4.01 21.50 10.76
C GLY A 839 2.52 21.13 10.82
N SER A 840 1.65 21.86 10.12
CA SER A 840 0.20 21.60 10.15
C SER A 840 -0.20 20.32 9.39
N GLY A 841 0.56 19.95 8.36
CA GLY A 841 0.25 18.82 7.48
C GLY A 841 -0.92 19.07 6.52
N LYS A 842 -1.54 20.26 6.58
CA LYS A 842 -2.60 20.69 5.66
C LYS A 842 -2.05 20.88 4.24
N VAL A 843 -2.96 20.86 3.27
CA VAL A 843 -2.62 20.96 1.85
C VAL A 843 -3.04 22.30 1.26
N LYS A 844 -2.30 22.79 0.28
CA LYS A 844 -2.55 24.06 -0.41
C LYS A 844 -2.22 23.95 -1.89
N VAL A 845 -2.79 24.85 -2.68
CA VAL A 845 -2.43 25.07 -4.08
C VAL A 845 -1.21 25.97 -4.16
N ASN A 846 -0.22 25.59 -4.96
CA ASN A 846 0.84 26.50 -5.39
C ASN A 846 0.38 27.19 -6.69
N PHE A 847 -0.09 28.43 -6.58
CA PHE A 847 -0.65 29.19 -7.71
C PHE A 847 0.38 29.51 -8.80
N GLU A 848 1.68 29.48 -8.51
CA GLU A 848 2.73 29.71 -9.52
C GLU A 848 2.89 28.50 -10.44
N ASN A 849 2.72 27.28 -9.91
CA ASN A 849 3.05 26.03 -10.61
C ASN A 849 1.82 25.21 -11.05
N ILE A 850 0.66 25.40 -10.43
CA ILE A 850 -0.53 24.55 -10.63
C ILE A 850 -0.95 24.44 -12.10
N GLU A 851 -0.96 25.54 -12.85
CA GLU A 851 -1.40 25.54 -14.25
C GLU A 851 -0.52 24.63 -15.13
N THR A 852 0.79 24.66 -14.88
CA THR A 852 1.76 23.85 -15.64
C THR A 852 1.64 22.38 -15.25
N ALA A 853 1.46 22.09 -13.96
CA ALA A 853 1.26 20.72 -13.47
C ALA A 853 -0.02 20.09 -14.05
N VAL A 854 -1.13 20.85 -14.10
CA VAL A 854 -2.40 20.42 -14.72
C VAL A 854 -2.25 20.17 -16.22
N SER A 855 -1.58 21.08 -16.94
CA SER A 855 -1.30 20.91 -18.38
C SER A 855 -0.44 19.68 -18.68
N ASN A 856 0.61 19.45 -17.88
CA ASN A 856 1.47 18.28 -18.02
C ASN A 856 0.72 16.97 -17.75
N LEU A 857 -0.10 16.90 -16.71
CA LEU A 857 -0.89 15.71 -16.41
C LEU A 857 -1.92 15.41 -17.50
N THR A 858 -2.59 16.45 -18.00
CA THR A 858 -3.52 16.35 -19.14
C THR A 858 -2.79 15.75 -20.35
N ARG A 859 -1.62 16.28 -20.72
CA ARG A 859 -0.81 15.74 -21.83
C ARG A 859 -0.45 14.28 -21.61
N ASP A 860 0.07 13.94 -20.44
CA ASP A 860 0.64 12.62 -20.18
C ASP A 860 -0.44 11.53 -20.24
N ILE A 861 -1.62 11.77 -19.64
CA ILE A 861 -2.76 10.82 -19.72
C ILE A 861 -3.25 10.66 -21.16
N LEU A 862 -3.43 11.75 -21.90
CA LEU A 862 -3.89 11.70 -23.29
C LEU A 862 -2.91 10.96 -24.21
N ILE A 863 -1.59 11.11 -24.01
CA ILE A 863 -0.57 10.36 -24.76
C ILE A 863 -0.61 8.87 -24.41
N ILE A 864 -0.74 8.51 -23.12
CA ILE A 864 -0.86 7.10 -22.69
C ILE A 864 -2.08 6.44 -23.35
N GLN A 865 -3.24 7.10 -23.29
CA GLN A 865 -4.47 6.62 -23.92
C GLN A 865 -4.32 6.49 -25.44
N GLY A 866 -3.84 7.54 -26.11
CA GLY A 866 -3.71 7.54 -27.57
C GLY A 866 -2.67 6.55 -28.10
N ASN A 867 -1.60 6.27 -27.36
CA ASN A 867 -0.64 5.23 -27.71
C ASN A 867 -1.17 3.81 -27.47
N GLY A 868 -2.18 3.63 -26.62
CA GLY A 868 -2.68 2.31 -26.27
C GLY A 868 -1.69 1.46 -25.47
N SER A 869 -0.75 2.10 -24.77
CA SER A 869 0.30 1.42 -24.01
C SER A 869 -0.22 0.98 -22.63
N LYS A 870 -0.65 -0.29 -22.53
CA LYS A 870 -1.06 -0.89 -21.25
C LYS A 870 0.05 -0.88 -20.20
N GLU A 871 1.31 -1.04 -20.63
CA GLU A 871 2.46 -1.02 -19.73
C GLU A 871 2.65 0.36 -19.10
N ASP A 872 2.63 1.42 -19.92
CA ASP A 872 2.75 2.79 -19.40
C ASP A 872 1.55 3.15 -18.51
N ALA A 873 0.34 2.74 -18.91
CA ALA A 873 -0.87 2.88 -18.09
C ALA A 873 -0.73 2.19 -16.73
N ALA A 874 -0.28 0.93 -16.71
CA ALA A 874 -0.10 0.17 -15.47
C ALA A 874 0.96 0.81 -14.56
N ASN A 875 2.11 1.19 -15.12
CA ASN A 875 3.19 1.86 -14.39
C ASN A 875 2.72 3.22 -13.82
N PHE A 876 1.94 3.97 -14.59
CA PHE A 876 1.40 5.26 -14.17
C PHE A 876 0.41 5.11 -13.00
N VAL A 877 -0.51 4.14 -13.12
CA VAL A 877 -1.50 3.82 -12.10
C VAL A 877 -0.84 3.24 -10.85
N GLU A 878 0.19 2.40 -10.97
CA GLU A 878 0.94 1.87 -9.82
C GLU A 878 1.66 3.00 -9.06
N LYS A 879 2.32 3.90 -9.80
CA LYS A 879 3.07 5.00 -9.22
C LYS A 879 2.18 6.01 -8.48
N TYR A 880 1.05 6.39 -9.08
CA TYR A 880 0.24 7.52 -8.59
C TYR A 880 -1.10 7.10 -7.98
N GLY A 881 -1.66 5.93 -8.29
CA GLY A 881 -3.00 5.50 -7.85
C GLY A 881 -3.03 4.87 -6.45
N ASN A 882 -2.31 5.45 -5.48
CA ASN A 882 -2.22 4.99 -4.10
C ASN A 882 -2.36 6.16 -3.10
N ASN A 883 -2.83 5.89 -1.88
CA ASN A 883 -2.90 6.90 -0.82
C ASN A 883 -1.56 6.97 -0.08
N ARG A 884 -0.84 8.09 -0.19
CA ARG A 884 0.44 8.32 0.50
C ARG A 884 0.23 8.68 1.97
N GLU A 885 1.27 8.56 2.79
CA GLU A 885 1.19 8.77 4.25
C GLU A 885 0.54 10.11 4.65
N LYS A 886 0.91 11.21 3.98
CA LYS A 886 0.31 12.54 4.26
C LYS A 886 -1.18 12.59 3.89
N THR A 887 -1.57 11.97 2.77
CA THR A 887 -2.98 11.86 2.36
C THR A 887 -3.78 11.04 3.36
N ILE A 888 -3.27 9.87 3.79
CA ILE A 888 -3.93 9.03 4.80
C ILE A 888 -4.18 9.81 6.08
N LYS A 889 -3.17 10.54 6.60
CA LYS A 889 -3.34 11.37 7.81
C LYS A 889 -4.44 12.42 7.67
N LEU A 890 -4.59 13.04 6.49
CA LEU A 890 -5.67 13.98 6.25
C LEU A 890 -7.03 13.29 6.12
N LEU A 891 -7.09 12.12 5.48
CA LEU A 891 -8.32 11.31 5.40
C LEU A 891 -8.78 10.84 6.79
N ASP A 892 -7.85 10.52 7.69
CA ASP A 892 -8.18 10.14 9.08
C ASP A 892 -8.90 11.26 9.84
N LEU A 893 -8.62 12.54 9.52
CA LEU A 893 -9.32 13.70 10.10
C LEU A 893 -10.76 13.83 9.60
N LEU A 894 -11.11 13.16 8.50
CA LEU A 894 -12.41 13.25 7.85
C LEU A 894 -13.38 12.14 8.30
N ALA A 895 -13.00 11.35 9.31
CA ALA A 895 -13.83 10.25 9.82
C ALA A 895 -15.24 10.69 10.24
N ASP A 896 -15.35 11.89 10.84
CA ASP A 896 -16.61 12.46 11.32
C ASP A 896 -17.34 13.30 10.25
N VAL A 897 -16.76 13.48 9.06
CA VAL A 897 -17.40 14.20 7.96
C VAL A 897 -18.30 13.23 7.21
N PRO A 898 -19.55 13.58 6.84
CA PRO A 898 -20.39 12.73 6.01
C PRO A 898 -19.69 12.33 4.70
N ILE A 899 -19.93 11.11 4.22
CA ILE A 899 -19.48 10.64 2.90
C ILE A 899 -20.31 11.31 1.81
N ASP A 900 -21.62 11.39 2.01
CA ASP A 900 -22.54 11.99 1.05
C ASP A 900 -23.82 12.54 1.71
N ILE A 901 -24.86 12.83 0.92
CA ILE A 901 -26.14 13.34 1.40
C ILE A 901 -27.24 12.28 1.28
N GLN A 902 -28.21 12.32 2.20
CA GLN A 902 -29.46 11.58 2.14
C GLN A 902 -30.57 12.59 1.81
N PRO A 903 -31.34 12.42 0.72
CA PRO A 903 -32.38 13.38 0.38
C PRO A 903 -33.56 13.25 1.35
N ILE A 904 -34.05 14.40 1.81
CA ILE A 904 -35.36 14.52 2.46
C ILE A 904 -36.31 15.13 1.44
N TRP A 905 -37.16 14.28 0.87
CA TRP A 905 -38.21 14.71 -0.05
C TRP A 905 -39.34 15.40 0.72
N ARG A 906 -39.79 16.58 0.24
CA ARG A 906 -41.06 17.14 0.73
C ARG A 906 -42.21 16.38 0.07
N GLU A 907 -43.30 16.15 0.81
CA GLU A 907 -44.54 15.66 0.20
C GLU A 907 -45.07 16.69 -0.80
N VAL A 908 -45.27 16.28 -2.05
CA VAL A 908 -45.98 17.06 -3.07
C VAL A 908 -47.48 17.03 -2.70
N SER A 909 -47.91 17.89 -1.76
CA SER A 909 -49.29 17.91 -1.26
C SER A 909 -50.28 18.43 -2.32
N GLU A 910 -51.53 17.96 -2.29
CA GLU A 910 -52.65 18.45 -3.12
C GLU A 910 -53.00 19.95 -2.89
N SER A 911 -52.45 20.58 -1.85
CA SER A 911 -52.84 21.92 -1.39
C SER A 911 -51.81 23.04 -1.62
N ALA A 912 -50.86 22.88 -2.55
CA ALA A 912 -49.96 23.98 -2.90
C ALA A 912 -50.78 25.15 -3.48
N GLN A 913 -50.96 26.22 -2.69
CA GLN A 913 -51.74 27.38 -3.14
C GLN A 913 -51.02 28.12 -4.29
N PRO A 914 -51.72 28.50 -5.36
CA PRO A 914 -51.16 29.29 -6.45
C PRO A 914 -50.52 30.58 -5.92
N GLY A 915 -49.25 30.83 -6.26
CA GLY A 915 -48.53 32.06 -5.90
C GLY A 915 -47.77 32.03 -4.57
N SER A 916 -47.70 30.89 -3.89
CA SER A 916 -46.76 30.74 -2.76
C SER A 916 -45.32 30.65 -3.29
N LYS A 917 -44.48 31.64 -2.95
CA LYS A 917 -43.02 31.50 -2.97
C LYS A 917 -42.66 30.44 -1.95
N CYS A 918 -42.77 29.18 -2.33
CA CYS A 918 -42.38 28.08 -1.48
C CYS A 918 -40.85 28.00 -1.50
N ILE A 919 -40.20 28.76 -0.62
CA ILE A 919 -38.93 28.33 -0.02
C ILE A 919 -39.35 27.27 1.00
N ILE A 920 -38.92 26.03 0.80
CA ILE A 920 -39.55 24.82 1.35
C ILE A 920 -38.87 24.28 2.62
N PHE A 921 -38.10 25.10 3.35
CA PHE A 921 -37.35 24.79 4.59
C PHE A 921 -37.41 23.43 5.28
#